data_AF-A0A6C0CP91-F1
#
_entry.id   AF-A0A6C0CP91-F1
#
_cell.length_a   1.000
_cell.length_b   1.000
_cell.length_c   1.000
_cell.angle_alpha   90.00
_cell.angle_beta   90.00
_cell.angle_gamma   90.00
#
_symmetry.space_group_name_H-M   'P 1'
#
loop_
_entity.id
_entity.type
_entity.pdbx_description
1 polymer ?
#
loop_
_entity_poly.entity_id
_entity_poly.type
_entity_poly.pdbx_seq_one_letter_code
_entity_poly.pdbx_strand_id
1 'polypeptide(L)'
;MSYYVTNENSVLNINNAHLKVSGNIQTDVMKLGAIEFAPPASDVPGTVNFTNVTTGVTTSSNLNVGGTLMLGSVELVTATAALEQTVNLGNVTSNTVQFTNATTGIVATGNVEASKFIGDGSLLTGITTIESNVDLIKNTDNTAFINLNSNVVVEFPRSKKLIKYPKVALTQNALNNGYTATSSTQESSSRAAWKVFNNAYAEGNGWRGTGTYSTSDGSFTGTWVDFSSGSQTISTSDRGDWLQIILPEKIRLEAVRLQPRYSPTSGGNPVSYGRSEFVKNGAIWGSNDGSSWGKVYTINSGLPGSDTSIVTFDGINSTTAYNYFVLVITDNHGSPTGTLASFSEWELFGTPEYDPEAHGTDVTVKSYPNVPNTDWLEVYYDAKGLDTGAVTTVNDLKPSSLGSAINSSSTNNITVADDAFVFNGTDSYIKINDLTNPSGAWVHSVVAWVKFTDFDSAQEVSWIGDADGTAIRQSFTFATGGETVTMGISGSNVQFRFTSPLSAGKWHHVVYTYNGGQAGSTSTAYQVLIDGVEAQQYGGVGTGTLTLPADSALWIGRNHNGANHFDGSITNFRLFNRALTSDEIYQLYAYQKEDFGHGDLSMTLKAGRLGIGTSEPRAMLDVRGDIFGRGIIQVQSTTFNGTASGTGTSFATLSGLTTSITPKRTGSKILVLLNLFWSGSNDAYFQGNVKKDGTVLVKQEGSVGSASKTSFGCFGSYNRGIYSLKNIGFSYLDDTNIGTEPIEYTIEVRNRALTAANYNDWWINYTSSTNDANRLTAVSTLTLIEIQQ
;
A
#
# COMPACT_ATOMS: atom_id res chain seq x y z
N MET A 1 111.20 41.24 36.68
CA MET A 1 111.68 40.45 37.85
C MET A 1 111.00 39.09 37.73
N SER A 2 111.73 38.04 37.37
CA SER A 2 111.15 36.72 37.10
C SER A 2 111.27 35.86 38.35
N TYR A 3 110.14 35.47 38.94
CA TYR A 3 110.10 34.52 40.05
C TYR A 3 109.92 33.11 39.49
N TYR A 4 110.83 32.19 39.83
CA TYR A 4 110.70 30.77 39.52
C TYR A 4 110.18 30.05 40.76
N VAL A 5 109.17 29.20 40.57
CA VAL A 5 108.55 28.42 41.62
C VAL A 5 108.90 26.96 41.35
N THR A 6 109.79 26.35 42.15
CA THR A 6 110.46 25.09 41.78
C THR A 6 110.12 23.87 42.65
N ASN A 7 109.25 23.99 43.66
CA ASN A 7 108.87 22.87 44.53
C ASN A 7 107.37 22.57 44.49
N GLU A 8 107.02 21.29 44.60
CA GLU A 8 105.69 20.68 44.34
C GLU A 8 104.49 21.18 45.19
N ASN A 9 104.67 22.11 46.12
CA ASN A 9 103.56 22.68 46.92
C ASN A 9 103.64 24.20 47.07
N SER A 10 104.43 24.86 46.23
CA SER A 10 104.61 26.31 46.34
C SER A 10 103.45 27.03 45.64
N VAL A 11 102.84 27.99 46.33
CA VAL A 11 101.68 28.74 45.81
C VAL A 11 102.13 30.11 45.33
N LEU A 12 101.89 30.43 44.05
CA LEU A 12 102.07 31.78 43.53
C LEU A 12 100.80 32.60 43.83
N ASN A 13 100.80 33.30 44.97
CA ASN A 13 99.71 34.21 45.32
C ASN A 13 100.02 35.63 44.81
N ILE A 14 99.29 36.10 43.81
CA ILE A 14 99.45 37.45 43.26
C ILE A 14 98.29 38.31 43.76
N ASN A 15 98.54 39.09 44.81
CA ASN A 15 97.54 40.02 45.33
C ASN A 15 97.40 41.23 44.39
N ASN A 16 96.17 41.55 43.98
CA ASN A 16 95.79 42.72 43.17
C ASN A 16 96.45 42.85 41.79
N ALA A 17 96.87 41.75 41.15
CA ALA A 17 97.29 41.77 39.74
C ALA A 17 96.84 40.50 39.00
N HIS A 18 96.69 40.61 37.67
CA HIS A 18 96.26 39.51 36.82
C HIS A 18 97.44 38.59 36.47
N LEU A 19 97.25 37.27 36.64
CA LEU A 19 98.20 36.28 36.13
C LEU A 19 98.03 36.16 34.61
N LYS A 20 99.03 36.58 33.84
CA LYS A 20 99.08 36.36 32.39
C LYS A 20 100.07 35.24 32.07
N VAL A 21 99.56 34.11 31.60
CA VAL A 21 100.39 32.97 31.12
C VAL A 21 100.41 33.00 29.60
N SER A 22 101.58 33.25 29.01
CA SER A 22 101.82 33.11 27.57
C SER A 22 102.29 31.68 27.28
N GLY A 23 101.36 30.73 27.31
CA GLY A 23 101.59 29.29 27.13
C GLY A 23 100.43 28.45 27.64
N ASN A 24 100.54 27.12 27.54
CA ASN A 24 99.53 26.21 28.07
C ASN A 24 99.62 26.12 29.60
N ILE A 25 98.47 26.04 30.27
CA ILE A 25 98.37 25.71 31.69
C ILE A 25 97.96 24.24 31.77
N GLN A 26 98.77 23.39 32.41
CA GLN A 26 98.41 22.01 32.74
C GLN A 26 98.29 21.89 34.26
N THR A 27 97.13 21.45 34.74
CA THR A 27 96.85 21.19 36.15
C THR A 27 95.82 20.08 36.26
N ASP A 28 95.93 19.22 37.28
CA ASP A 28 94.97 18.15 37.53
C ASP A 28 93.60 18.70 37.96
N VAL A 29 93.58 19.84 38.66
CA VAL A 29 92.36 20.56 39.03
C VAL A 29 92.60 22.06 38.92
N MET A 30 91.77 22.76 38.14
CA MET A 30 91.74 24.23 38.06
C MET A 30 90.41 24.72 38.62
N LYS A 31 90.43 25.48 39.73
CA LYS A 31 89.24 26.18 40.24
C LYS A 31 89.38 27.66 39.92
N LEU A 32 88.60 28.14 38.96
CA LEU A 32 88.53 29.55 38.58
C LEU A 32 87.16 30.10 38.99
N GLY A 33 87.14 31.26 39.64
CA GLY A 33 85.89 31.89 40.11
C GLY A 33 85.11 32.53 38.97
N ALA A 34 85.60 33.68 38.47
CA ALA A 34 85.08 34.33 37.27
C ALA A 34 86.15 34.27 36.18
N ILE A 35 85.76 33.78 35.00
CA ILE A 35 86.60 33.81 33.80
C ILE A 35 86.00 34.89 32.90
N GLU A 36 86.74 35.98 32.70
CA GLU A 36 86.39 37.05 31.77
C GLU A 36 87.36 36.99 30.59
N PHE A 37 86.83 36.74 29.40
CA PHE A 37 87.60 36.78 28.17
C PHE A 37 87.49 38.20 27.59
N ALA A 38 88.53 39.01 27.76
CA ALA A 38 88.60 40.33 27.15
C ALA A 38 89.32 40.24 25.78
N PRO A 39 88.61 40.27 24.64
CA PRO A 39 89.26 40.29 23.33
C PRO A 39 89.99 41.64 23.11
N PRO A 40 91.08 41.69 22.31
CA PRO A 40 91.87 42.92 22.12
C PRO A 40 91.16 44.05 21.35
N ALA A 41 89.94 43.83 20.86
CA ALA A 41 89.09 44.84 20.21
C ALA A 41 87.62 44.39 20.29
N SER A 42 86.71 45.36 20.36
CA SER A 42 85.28 45.21 20.67
C SER A 42 84.47 44.27 19.74
N ASP A 43 85.00 43.88 18.58
CA ASP A 43 84.20 43.19 17.54
C ASP A 43 84.83 41.89 17.02
N VAL A 44 85.69 41.22 17.80
CA VAL A 44 86.19 39.88 17.45
C VAL A 44 85.41 38.81 18.22
N PRO A 45 84.62 37.93 17.57
CA PRO A 45 83.91 36.85 18.23
C PRO A 45 84.89 35.90 18.94
N GLY A 46 84.91 35.90 20.27
CA GLY A 46 85.59 34.88 21.05
C GLY A 46 84.81 33.58 20.98
N THR A 47 85.33 32.56 20.29
CA THR A 47 84.69 31.24 20.28
C THR A 47 85.31 30.39 21.38
N VAL A 48 84.53 30.01 22.40
CA VAL A 48 84.93 28.99 23.37
C VAL A 48 84.58 27.63 22.78
N ASN A 49 85.59 26.88 22.34
CA ASN A 49 85.39 25.58 21.72
C ASN A 49 85.69 24.47 22.73
N PHE A 50 84.65 23.77 23.20
CA PHE A 50 84.80 22.61 24.07
C PHE A 50 85.07 21.38 23.20
N THR A 51 86.29 20.84 23.24
CA THR A 51 86.70 19.71 22.38
C THR A 51 86.44 18.33 22.98
N ASN A 52 85.77 18.26 24.13
CA ASN A 52 85.41 16.97 24.74
C ASN A 52 84.26 16.33 23.94
N VAL A 53 84.53 15.16 23.35
CA VAL A 53 83.60 14.45 22.47
C VAL A 53 82.39 13.83 23.19
N THR A 54 82.38 13.82 24.53
CA THR A 54 81.34 13.18 25.33
C THR A 54 80.51 14.17 26.15
N THR A 55 81.11 15.24 26.67
CA THR A 55 80.40 16.29 27.43
C THR A 55 80.97 17.67 27.11
N GLY A 56 80.33 18.42 26.21
CA GLY A 56 80.75 19.76 25.82
C GLY A 56 80.52 20.79 26.93
N VAL A 57 79.26 20.95 27.39
CA VAL A 57 78.87 21.82 28.50
C VAL A 57 77.82 21.07 29.35
N THR A 58 78.07 20.91 30.64
CA THR A 58 77.11 20.34 31.60
C THR A 58 76.84 21.33 32.71
N THR A 59 75.59 21.74 32.89
CA THR A 59 75.15 22.56 34.03
C THR A 59 74.19 21.72 34.88
N SER A 60 74.32 21.77 36.21
CA SER A 60 73.34 21.17 37.14
C SER A 60 72.18 22.13 37.47
N SER A 61 72.12 23.26 36.77
CA SER A 61 71.14 24.35 36.92
C SER A 61 70.95 25.04 35.57
N ASN A 62 70.26 26.19 35.55
CA ASN A 62 69.91 26.90 34.33
C ASN A 62 71.16 27.37 33.55
N LEU A 63 71.15 27.14 32.23
CA LEU A 63 72.05 27.78 31.28
C LEU A 63 71.34 29.01 30.70
N ASN A 64 71.75 30.22 31.10
CA ASN A 64 71.18 31.45 30.56
C ASN A 64 72.05 31.94 29.39
N VAL A 65 71.49 32.03 28.19
CA VAL A 65 72.18 32.53 26.99
C VAL A 65 71.57 33.88 26.64
N GLY A 66 72.34 34.96 26.79
CA GLY A 66 71.86 36.33 26.58
C GLY A 66 71.55 36.71 25.12
N GLY A 67 71.62 35.75 24.20
CA GLY A 67 71.37 35.90 22.77
C GLY A 67 70.80 34.62 22.15
N THR A 68 70.83 34.50 20.83
CA THR A 68 70.28 33.33 20.13
C THR A 68 71.15 32.08 20.36
N LEU A 69 70.57 31.05 20.98
CA LEU A 69 71.18 29.74 21.11
C LEU A 69 70.88 28.91 19.84
N MET A 70 71.89 28.71 18.99
CA MET A 70 71.79 27.80 17.84
C MET A 70 72.19 26.38 18.27
N LEU A 71 71.24 25.45 18.23
CA LEU A 71 71.47 24.03 18.48
C LEU A 71 71.29 23.24 17.17
N GLY A 72 72.07 22.17 17.00
CA GLY A 72 71.84 21.18 15.95
C GLY A 72 70.73 20.22 16.35
N SER A 73 71.03 18.91 16.37
CA SER A 73 70.13 17.90 16.90
C SER A 73 69.99 18.05 18.42
N VAL A 74 68.78 18.24 18.92
CA VAL A 74 68.46 18.30 20.35
C VAL A 74 67.65 17.07 20.73
N GLU A 75 68.19 16.23 21.60
CA GLU A 75 67.43 15.15 22.24
C GLU A 75 66.96 15.63 23.61
N LEU A 76 65.69 16.03 23.69
CA LEU A 76 65.09 16.54 24.92
C LEU A 76 64.55 15.38 25.76
N VAL A 77 65.37 14.86 26.67
CA VAL A 77 64.95 13.83 27.63
C VAL A 77 64.25 14.49 28.81
N THR A 78 63.01 14.94 28.65
CA THR A 78 61.96 14.98 29.71
C THR A 78 60.62 15.47 29.16
N ALA A 79 59.55 14.80 29.60
CA ALA A 79 58.20 14.88 29.10
C ALA A 79 57.41 16.08 29.67
N THR A 80 57.41 17.23 29.00
CA THR A 80 56.39 18.28 29.17
C THR A 80 56.43 19.29 28.02
N ALA A 81 56.15 18.85 26.79
CA ALA A 81 55.56 19.73 25.80
C ALA A 81 54.06 19.40 25.76
N ALA A 82 53.25 20.13 26.52
CA ALA A 82 51.80 20.05 26.36
C ALA A 82 51.45 20.42 24.91
N LEU A 83 50.40 19.80 24.34
CA LEU A 83 49.91 20.15 23.00
C LEU A 83 49.68 21.67 22.86
N GLU A 84 49.32 22.32 23.97
CA GLU A 84 49.20 23.78 24.14
C GLU A 84 50.44 24.57 23.67
N GLN A 85 51.66 24.12 23.96
CA GLN A 85 52.88 24.78 23.50
C GLN A 85 53.14 24.58 22.00
N THR A 86 52.62 23.48 21.43
CA THR A 86 52.79 23.15 20.00
C THR A 86 51.78 23.89 19.12
N VAL A 87 50.54 24.10 19.58
CA VAL A 87 49.48 24.73 18.78
C VAL A 87 49.48 26.26 18.81
N ASN A 88 50.14 26.90 19.79
CA ASN A 88 50.25 28.37 19.87
C ASN A 88 51.16 28.99 18.78
N LEU A 89 51.96 28.17 18.08
CA LEU A 89 52.83 28.61 16.96
C LEU A 89 52.24 28.31 15.57
N GLY A 90 51.22 27.46 15.48
CA GLY A 90 50.53 27.10 14.24
C GLY A 90 49.87 25.71 14.33
N ASN A 91 48.69 25.55 13.71
CA ASN A 91 47.92 24.30 13.67
C ASN A 91 48.06 23.55 12.33
N VAL A 92 49.00 23.94 11.49
CA VAL A 92 49.28 23.30 10.20
C VAL A 92 50.40 22.28 10.37
N THR A 93 50.10 21.01 10.11
CA THR A 93 51.08 19.92 10.06
C THR A 93 50.89 19.13 8.79
N SER A 94 51.98 18.72 8.14
CA SER A 94 51.95 17.80 6.99
C SER A 94 51.79 16.33 7.41
N ASN A 95 51.83 16.05 8.71
CA ASN A 95 51.74 14.71 9.27
C ASN A 95 50.38 14.48 9.93
N THR A 96 49.94 13.22 10.00
CA THR A 96 48.72 12.82 10.70
C THR A 96 48.79 13.16 12.18
N VAL A 97 47.79 13.90 12.68
CA VAL A 97 47.56 14.09 14.12
C VAL A 97 46.76 12.90 14.63
N GLN A 98 47.37 12.07 15.47
CA GLN A 98 46.73 10.87 16.04
C GLN A 98 46.38 11.10 17.51
N PHE A 99 45.08 11.08 17.84
CA PHE A 99 44.59 11.09 19.22
C PHE A 99 44.41 9.64 19.71
N THR A 100 44.87 9.33 20.93
CA THR A 100 44.85 7.97 21.49
C THR A 100 43.75 7.74 22.52
N ASN A 101 42.95 8.76 22.85
CA ASN A 101 41.81 8.62 23.76
C ASN A 101 40.68 7.83 23.08
N ALA A 102 40.34 6.66 23.63
CA ALA A 102 39.37 5.74 23.06
C ALA A 102 37.91 6.25 23.09
N THR A 103 37.60 7.23 23.94
CA THR A 103 36.22 7.71 24.16
C THR A 103 36.01 9.10 23.58
N THR A 104 36.99 10.00 23.70
CA THR A 104 36.87 11.39 23.23
C THR A 104 38.20 11.87 22.67
N GLY A 105 38.37 11.74 21.35
CA GLY A 105 39.56 12.20 20.65
C GLY A 105 39.61 13.72 20.45
N ILE A 106 38.46 14.35 20.13
CA ILE A 106 38.33 15.78 19.84
C ILE A 106 37.07 16.32 20.52
N VAL A 107 37.19 17.46 21.21
CA VAL A 107 36.05 18.26 21.69
C VAL A 107 36.10 19.62 20.99
N ALA A 108 35.15 19.88 20.10
CA ALA A 108 35.00 21.17 19.44
C ALA A 108 33.81 21.93 20.03
N THR A 109 34.03 23.15 20.50
CA THR A 109 32.96 24.05 21.01
C THR A 109 32.40 24.97 19.92
N GLY A 110 32.90 24.87 18.69
CA GLY A 110 32.43 25.58 17.50
C GLY A 110 32.36 24.66 16.28
N ASN A 111 32.21 25.25 15.08
CA ASN A 111 32.06 24.49 13.83
C ASN A 111 33.33 23.71 13.48
N VAL A 112 33.16 22.51 12.91
CA VAL A 112 34.23 21.69 12.34
C VAL A 112 34.03 21.61 10.83
N GLU A 113 35.03 22.07 10.06
CA GLU A 113 35.06 21.90 8.60
C GLU A 113 35.93 20.67 8.27
N ALA A 114 35.35 19.68 7.60
CA ALA A 114 36.06 18.48 7.17
C ALA A 114 35.60 18.07 5.78
N SER A 115 36.53 17.65 4.93
CA SER A 115 36.22 17.16 3.58
C SER A 115 35.56 15.77 3.58
N LYS A 116 35.81 14.96 4.61
CA LYS A 116 35.24 13.63 4.78
C LYS A 116 35.24 13.21 6.25
N PHE A 117 34.14 12.61 6.70
CA PHE A 117 34.04 11.89 7.97
C PHE A 117 34.02 10.38 7.69
N ILE A 118 34.76 9.58 8.46
CA ILE A 118 34.78 8.11 8.36
C ILE A 118 34.34 7.56 9.73
N GLY A 119 33.11 7.04 9.80
CA GLY A 119 32.48 6.51 11.02
C GLY A 119 31.03 6.10 10.74
N ASP A 120 30.34 5.52 11.73
CA ASP A 120 28.92 5.10 11.62
C ASP A 120 27.93 6.27 11.74
N GLY A 121 28.38 7.42 12.27
CA GLY A 121 27.60 8.65 12.39
C GLY A 121 26.46 8.58 13.41
N SER A 122 26.36 7.51 14.20
CA SER A 122 25.20 7.21 15.06
C SER A 122 24.97 8.23 16.19
N LEU A 123 26.00 9.01 16.53
CA LEU A 123 25.98 10.02 17.60
C LEU A 123 25.99 11.47 17.07
N LEU A 124 25.93 11.68 15.76
CA LEU A 124 25.79 13.03 15.18
C LEU A 124 24.34 13.50 15.36
N THR A 125 24.14 14.53 16.19
CA THR A 125 22.82 15.11 16.49
C THR A 125 22.75 16.57 16.04
N GLY A 126 21.55 17.11 15.79
CA GLY A 126 21.35 18.53 15.47
C GLY A 126 21.61 18.93 14.00
N ILE A 127 21.80 17.99 13.08
CA ILE A 127 21.84 18.25 11.63
C ILE A 127 20.43 18.63 11.16
N THR A 128 20.13 19.93 11.17
CA THR A 128 18.77 20.46 10.93
C THR A 128 18.55 20.95 9.50
N THR A 129 19.59 20.99 8.66
CA THR A 129 19.50 21.37 7.25
C THR A 129 20.07 20.27 6.36
N ILE A 130 19.18 19.43 5.85
CA ILE A 130 19.50 18.46 4.79
C ILE A 130 19.45 19.22 3.46
N GLU A 131 20.57 19.80 3.02
CA GLU A 131 20.69 20.49 1.72
C GLU A 131 21.13 19.54 0.58
N SER A 132 21.34 18.24 0.86
CA SER A 132 21.69 17.25 -0.18
C SER A 132 21.17 15.85 0.16
N ASN A 133 21.14 14.98 -0.86
CA ASN A 133 20.66 13.60 -0.82
C ASN A 133 21.34 12.80 0.29
N VAL A 134 20.74 12.73 1.47
CA VAL A 134 21.13 11.76 2.49
C VAL A 134 20.53 10.42 2.09
N ASP A 135 21.40 9.47 1.77
CA ASP A 135 21.02 8.08 1.53
C ASP A 135 20.78 7.39 2.89
N LEU A 136 19.55 7.50 3.41
CA LEU A 136 19.12 6.94 4.70
C LEU A 136 18.72 5.45 4.60
N ILE A 137 19.20 4.71 3.59
CA ILE A 137 18.81 3.32 3.26
C ILE A 137 19.02 2.30 4.39
N LYS A 138 19.70 2.62 5.50
CA LYS A 138 20.15 1.61 6.46
C LYS A 138 19.43 1.50 7.80
N ASN A 139 18.42 2.31 8.16
CA ASN A 139 17.98 2.29 9.57
C ASN A 139 16.49 2.37 9.92
N THR A 140 15.54 2.11 9.01
CA THR A 140 14.15 1.83 9.42
C THR A 140 13.37 1.18 8.27
N ASP A 141 12.82 -0.02 8.49
CA ASP A 141 12.01 -0.77 7.51
C ASP A 141 10.67 -0.08 7.11
N ASN A 142 10.43 1.19 7.44
CA ASN A 142 9.11 1.80 7.22
C ASN A 142 9.02 3.34 7.21
N THR A 143 10.06 4.09 6.85
CA THR A 143 9.95 5.56 6.75
C THR A 143 10.18 6.07 5.33
N ALA A 144 9.16 6.78 4.83
CA ALA A 144 9.16 7.52 3.57
C ALA A 144 10.19 8.66 3.54
N PHE A 145 10.85 8.87 2.40
CA PHE A 145 11.67 10.06 2.13
C PHE A 145 10.97 10.98 1.13
N ILE A 146 11.10 12.29 1.34
CA ILE A 146 10.71 13.32 0.37
C ILE A 146 12.00 13.84 -0.28
N ASN A 147 12.20 13.55 -1.56
CA ASN A 147 13.26 14.18 -2.33
C ASN A 147 12.91 15.66 -2.56
N LEU A 148 13.84 16.57 -2.23
CA LEU A 148 13.68 18.00 -2.50
C LEU A 148 13.45 18.19 -4.01
N ASN A 149 12.39 18.90 -4.40
CA ASN A 149 11.95 19.12 -5.80
C ASN A 149 11.39 17.88 -6.54
N SER A 150 11.03 16.81 -5.84
CA SER A 150 10.30 15.70 -6.43
C SER A 150 8.78 15.92 -6.33
N ASN A 151 8.05 15.56 -7.40
CA ASN A 151 6.59 15.48 -7.39
C ASN A 151 6.09 14.18 -6.70
N VAL A 152 7.01 13.35 -6.21
CA VAL A 152 6.75 12.06 -5.58
C VAL A 152 6.80 12.22 -4.07
N VAL A 153 5.66 12.02 -3.42
CA VAL A 153 5.49 12.21 -1.96
C VAL A 153 6.13 11.07 -1.16
N VAL A 154 6.25 9.86 -1.74
CA VAL A 154 6.94 8.70 -1.14
C VAL A 154 7.41 7.74 -2.23
N GLU A 155 8.66 7.26 -2.18
CA GLU A 155 9.09 6.03 -2.88
C GLU A 155 9.29 4.90 -1.86
N PHE A 156 8.71 3.73 -2.14
CA PHE A 156 8.92 2.52 -1.34
C PHE A 156 9.97 1.61 -2.01
N PRO A 157 10.73 0.81 -1.24
CA PRO A 157 11.66 -0.16 -1.79
C PRO A 157 10.92 -1.11 -2.74
N ARG A 158 11.37 -1.17 -3.99
CA ARG A 158 10.78 -2.04 -5.02
C ARG A 158 10.97 -3.51 -4.64
N SER A 159 9.91 -4.32 -4.71
CA SER A 159 10.03 -5.76 -4.47
C SER A 159 10.84 -6.42 -5.59
N LYS A 160 11.88 -7.16 -5.23
CA LYS A 160 12.69 -7.96 -6.17
C LYS A 160 12.02 -9.34 -6.31
N LYS A 161 11.65 -9.73 -7.53
CA LYS A 161 11.01 -11.03 -7.81
C LYS A 161 12.04 -12.07 -8.29
N LEU A 162 11.78 -13.34 -8.00
CA LEU A 162 12.50 -14.47 -8.58
C LEU A 162 12.11 -14.62 -10.05
N ILE A 163 13.08 -14.63 -10.98
CA ILE A 163 12.86 -14.62 -12.43
C ILE A 163 13.63 -15.77 -13.10
N LYS A 164 13.04 -16.39 -14.14
CA LYS A 164 13.71 -17.38 -15.03
C LYS A 164 14.58 -16.68 -16.09
N TYR A 165 15.78 -17.21 -16.30
CA TYR A 165 16.73 -16.81 -17.33
C TYR A 165 17.18 -18.00 -18.19
N PRO A 166 17.36 -17.80 -19.51
CA PRO A 166 16.98 -16.61 -20.27
C PRO A 166 15.48 -16.30 -20.23
N LYS A 167 15.12 -15.01 -20.26
CA LYS A 167 13.71 -14.55 -20.26
C LYS A 167 12.96 -14.96 -21.53
N VAL A 168 13.69 -15.30 -22.59
CA VAL A 168 13.18 -15.71 -23.90
C VAL A 168 14.01 -16.87 -24.45
N ALA A 169 13.42 -17.71 -25.31
CA ALA A 169 14.15 -18.78 -25.99
C ALA A 169 15.22 -18.21 -26.95
N LEU A 170 16.44 -18.74 -26.89
CA LEU A 170 17.53 -18.36 -27.79
C LEU A 170 17.39 -19.06 -29.15
N THR A 171 17.79 -18.38 -30.23
CA THR A 171 17.59 -18.88 -31.62
C THR A 171 18.89 -19.07 -32.42
N GLN A 172 20.03 -18.51 -31.99
CA GLN A 172 21.34 -18.70 -32.63
C GLN A 172 22.50 -18.46 -31.65
N ASN A 173 23.70 -18.91 -32.03
CA ASN A 173 24.94 -18.66 -31.31
C ASN A 173 25.22 -17.15 -31.25
N ALA A 174 25.37 -16.62 -30.03
CA ALA A 174 25.66 -15.23 -29.68
C ALA A 174 24.56 -14.15 -29.86
N LEU A 175 23.30 -14.44 -30.17
CA LEU A 175 22.27 -13.37 -30.27
C LEU A 175 20.83 -13.80 -29.94
N ASN A 176 20.27 -13.17 -28.92
CA ASN A 176 19.08 -12.30 -28.95
C ASN A 176 18.97 -11.61 -27.57
N ASN A 177 18.53 -10.35 -27.50
CA ASN A 177 18.21 -9.65 -26.24
C ASN A 177 19.35 -9.59 -25.18
N GLY A 178 20.62 -9.54 -25.60
CA GLY A 178 21.76 -9.35 -24.70
C GLY A 178 22.32 -10.61 -24.03
N TYR A 179 21.90 -11.80 -24.45
CA TYR A 179 22.49 -13.08 -23.99
C TYR A 179 23.62 -13.56 -24.91
N THR A 180 24.67 -14.15 -24.32
CA THR A 180 25.75 -14.84 -25.06
C THR A 180 25.98 -16.23 -24.48
N ALA A 181 26.03 -17.27 -25.31
CA ALA A 181 26.33 -18.64 -24.87
C ALA A 181 27.57 -19.20 -25.57
N THR A 182 28.47 -19.82 -24.81
CA THR A 182 29.73 -20.43 -25.28
C THR A 182 29.98 -21.76 -24.55
N SER A 183 30.92 -22.57 -25.02
CA SER A 183 31.27 -23.85 -24.38
C SER A 183 32.75 -24.21 -24.58
N SER A 184 33.25 -25.17 -23.80
CA SER A 184 34.61 -25.72 -23.95
C SER A 184 34.84 -26.28 -25.35
N THR A 185 33.90 -27.11 -25.78
CA THR A 185 33.88 -27.83 -27.06
C THR A 185 32.43 -27.98 -27.53
N GLN A 186 32.25 -28.33 -28.80
CA GLN A 186 30.93 -28.65 -29.36
C GLN A 186 31.10 -29.70 -30.47
N GLU A 187 30.29 -30.75 -30.44
CA GLU A 187 30.36 -31.84 -31.43
C GLU A 187 30.14 -31.36 -32.87
N SER A 188 29.18 -30.45 -33.06
CA SER A 188 28.85 -29.87 -34.35
C SER A 188 28.02 -28.59 -34.18
N SER A 189 27.76 -27.88 -35.28
CA SER A 189 26.84 -26.73 -35.28
C SER A 189 25.41 -27.10 -34.87
N SER A 190 25.02 -28.37 -35.02
CA SER A 190 23.72 -28.88 -34.56
C SER A 190 23.65 -29.09 -33.04
N ARG A 191 24.79 -29.00 -32.34
CA ARG A 191 24.97 -29.15 -30.88
C ARG A 191 25.59 -27.93 -30.20
N ALA A 192 25.37 -26.76 -30.77
CA ALA A 192 25.92 -25.51 -30.24
C ALA A 192 25.39 -25.18 -28.84
N ALA A 193 26.19 -24.46 -28.04
CA ALA A 193 25.89 -24.13 -26.65
C ALA A 193 24.50 -23.49 -26.45
N TRP A 194 24.12 -22.53 -27.29
CA TRP A 194 22.84 -21.82 -27.15
C TRP A 194 21.59 -22.72 -27.24
N LYS A 195 21.71 -23.93 -27.78
CA LYS A 195 20.58 -24.87 -27.93
C LYS A 195 20.08 -25.44 -26.61
N VAL A 196 20.78 -25.25 -25.49
CA VAL A 196 20.26 -25.60 -24.16
C VAL A 196 19.32 -24.52 -23.60
N PHE A 197 19.12 -23.42 -24.33
CA PHE A 197 18.27 -22.30 -23.94
C PHE A 197 17.18 -22.00 -24.98
N ASN A 198 16.92 -22.94 -25.91
CA ASN A 198 16.01 -22.72 -27.02
C ASN A 198 14.59 -23.28 -26.78
N ASN A 199 14.31 -23.81 -25.58
CA ASN A 199 13.06 -24.47 -25.21
C ASN A 199 12.66 -25.61 -26.19
N ALA A 200 13.62 -26.26 -26.86
CA ALA A 200 13.34 -27.28 -27.87
C ALA A 200 13.82 -28.66 -27.44
N TYR A 201 12.89 -29.61 -27.41
CA TYR A 201 13.14 -30.99 -26.98
C TYR A 201 13.00 -31.98 -28.15
N ALA A 202 14.09 -32.24 -28.85
CA ALA A 202 14.13 -33.23 -29.93
C ALA A 202 15.56 -33.77 -30.10
N GLU A 203 15.70 -34.88 -30.83
CA GLU A 203 16.99 -35.53 -31.08
C GLU A 203 18.05 -34.55 -31.61
N GLY A 204 17.66 -33.57 -32.43
CA GLY A 204 18.55 -32.53 -32.99
C GLY A 204 18.82 -31.30 -32.09
N ASN A 205 18.34 -31.30 -30.84
CA ASN A 205 18.50 -30.18 -29.89
C ASN A 205 19.40 -30.53 -28.70
N GLY A 206 19.74 -29.51 -27.90
CA GLY A 206 20.72 -29.62 -26.82
C GLY A 206 22.18 -29.48 -27.26
N TRP A 207 23.04 -29.29 -26.26
CA TRP A 207 24.48 -29.22 -26.43
C TRP A 207 25.13 -30.58 -26.13
N ARG A 208 26.22 -30.88 -26.83
CA ARG A 208 27.08 -32.05 -26.62
C ARG A 208 28.53 -31.65 -26.84
N GLY A 209 29.37 -31.85 -25.82
CA GLY A 209 30.81 -31.63 -25.87
C GLY A 209 31.56 -32.75 -26.61
N THR A 210 32.85 -32.53 -26.88
CA THR A 210 33.77 -33.53 -27.43
C THR A 210 34.79 -34.03 -26.40
N GLY A 211 34.74 -33.53 -25.16
CA GLY A 211 35.58 -33.99 -24.08
C GLY A 211 35.20 -35.41 -23.66
N THR A 212 36.21 -36.25 -23.42
CA THR A 212 36.02 -37.67 -23.11
C THR A 212 35.91 -37.89 -21.61
N TYR A 213 35.07 -38.85 -21.23
CA TYR A 213 34.84 -39.27 -19.87
C TYR A 213 35.10 -40.77 -19.71
N SER A 214 35.63 -41.15 -18.56
CA SER A 214 35.94 -42.52 -18.19
C SER A 214 34.66 -43.38 -18.16
N THR A 215 34.70 -44.55 -18.80
CA THR A 215 33.56 -45.47 -18.84
C THR A 215 33.32 -46.19 -17.50
N SER A 216 34.27 -46.15 -16.57
CA SER A 216 34.19 -46.87 -15.29
C SER A 216 33.58 -46.04 -14.16
N ASP A 217 33.92 -44.76 -14.07
CA ASP A 217 33.49 -43.87 -12.99
C ASP A 217 32.84 -42.57 -13.46
N GLY A 218 32.95 -42.28 -14.77
CA GLY A 218 32.43 -41.08 -15.39
C GLY A 218 33.32 -39.86 -15.24
N SER A 219 34.55 -39.99 -14.73
CA SER A 219 35.46 -38.85 -14.53
C SER A 219 35.95 -38.24 -15.86
N PHE A 220 36.15 -36.92 -15.90
CA PHE A 220 36.67 -36.24 -17.09
C PHE A 220 38.13 -36.65 -17.38
N THR A 221 38.38 -37.09 -18.61
CA THR A 221 39.69 -37.52 -19.12
C THR A 221 40.16 -36.71 -20.33
N GLY A 222 39.33 -35.79 -20.81
CA GLY A 222 39.60 -34.93 -21.96
C GLY A 222 40.67 -33.87 -21.68
N THR A 223 41.01 -33.11 -22.73
CA THR A 223 41.90 -31.95 -22.59
C THR A 223 41.11 -30.77 -22.04
N TRP A 224 41.56 -30.19 -20.93
CA TRP A 224 40.94 -29.01 -20.32
C TRP A 224 41.06 -27.78 -21.22
N VAL A 225 39.93 -27.10 -21.42
CA VAL A 225 39.84 -25.79 -22.07
C VAL A 225 39.47 -24.77 -21.00
N ASP A 226 40.26 -23.72 -20.84
CA ASP A 226 40.00 -22.68 -19.83
C ASP A 226 38.81 -21.79 -20.25
N PHE A 227 37.86 -21.57 -19.35
CA PHE A 227 36.77 -20.61 -19.54
C PHE A 227 37.11 -19.21 -19.03
N SER A 228 38.19 -19.06 -18.26
CA SER A 228 38.66 -17.77 -17.76
C SER A 228 39.55 -17.09 -18.80
N SER A 229 39.24 -15.84 -19.16
CA SER A 229 40.12 -15.04 -20.03
C SER A 229 41.37 -14.52 -19.32
N GLY A 230 41.51 -14.78 -18.01
CA GLY A 230 42.51 -14.20 -17.13
C GLY A 230 43.11 -15.20 -16.16
N SER A 231 43.80 -16.24 -16.66
CA SER A 231 44.77 -17.07 -15.93
C SER A 231 44.39 -17.53 -14.51
N GLN A 232 43.09 -17.65 -14.18
CA GLN A 232 42.66 -18.14 -12.88
C GLN A 232 42.90 -19.65 -12.83
N THR A 233 43.73 -20.11 -11.89
CA THR A 233 44.03 -21.54 -11.78
C THR A 233 42.83 -22.30 -11.21
N ILE A 234 42.05 -22.94 -12.09
CA ILE A 234 41.03 -23.91 -11.69
C ILE A 234 41.71 -25.22 -11.26
N SER A 235 41.32 -25.72 -10.08
CA SER A 235 41.82 -26.97 -9.51
C SER A 235 41.60 -28.13 -10.48
N THR A 236 42.51 -29.11 -10.54
CA THR A 236 42.38 -30.23 -11.50
C THR A 236 41.11 -31.06 -11.29
N SER A 237 40.62 -31.16 -10.05
CA SER A 237 39.36 -31.84 -9.71
C SER A 237 38.11 -31.09 -10.15
N ASP A 238 38.21 -29.79 -10.44
CA ASP A 238 37.10 -28.97 -10.92
C ASP A 238 37.13 -28.81 -12.47
N ARG A 239 37.91 -29.63 -13.18
CA ARG A 239 38.05 -29.58 -14.64
C ARG A 239 37.09 -30.55 -15.33
N GLY A 240 36.55 -30.13 -16.46
CA GLY A 240 35.52 -30.82 -17.21
C GLY A 240 35.18 -30.11 -18.50
N ASP A 241 34.29 -30.68 -19.32
CA ASP A 241 33.60 -29.85 -20.30
C ASP A 241 32.71 -28.83 -19.59
N TRP A 242 32.50 -27.68 -20.24
CA TRP A 242 31.72 -26.59 -19.65
C TRP A 242 30.86 -25.87 -20.68
N LEU A 243 29.80 -25.24 -20.20
CA LEU A 243 28.93 -24.34 -20.94
C LEU A 243 28.73 -23.05 -20.16
N GLN A 244 28.82 -21.91 -20.85
CA GLN A 244 28.69 -20.58 -20.31
C GLN A 244 27.46 -19.88 -20.86
N ILE A 245 26.82 -19.07 -20.00
CA ILE A 245 25.91 -18.02 -20.41
C ILE A 245 26.29 -16.68 -19.79
N ILE A 246 26.25 -15.62 -20.60
CA ILE A 246 26.31 -14.23 -20.18
C ILE A 246 24.90 -13.66 -20.25
N LEU A 247 24.41 -13.15 -19.14
CA LEU A 247 23.10 -12.51 -19.01
C LEU A 247 23.23 -10.98 -19.27
N PRO A 248 22.16 -10.32 -19.77
CA PRO A 248 22.14 -8.87 -19.95
C PRO A 248 22.15 -8.09 -18.62
N GLU A 249 21.77 -8.75 -17.52
CA GLU A 249 21.72 -8.17 -16.18
C GLU A 249 22.25 -9.17 -15.14
N LYS A 250 22.76 -8.65 -14.02
CA LYS A 250 23.29 -9.50 -12.94
C LYS A 250 22.15 -10.04 -12.08
N ILE A 251 22.26 -11.30 -11.69
CA ILE A 251 21.29 -11.97 -10.82
C ILE A 251 22.00 -12.64 -9.64
N ARG A 252 21.34 -12.66 -8.48
CA ARG A 252 21.65 -13.61 -7.40
C ARG A 252 20.98 -14.92 -7.74
N LEU A 253 21.78 -15.93 -8.08
CA LEU A 253 21.29 -17.24 -8.48
C LEU A 253 20.73 -17.99 -7.26
N GLU A 254 19.52 -18.53 -7.40
CA GLU A 254 18.79 -19.24 -6.33
C GLU A 254 18.47 -20.69 -6.70
N ALA A 255 18.26 -20.98 -7.99
CA ALA A 255 18.11 -22.34 -8.49
C ALA A 255 18.56 -22.46 -9.95
N VAL A 256 18.86 -23.68 -10.38
CA VAL A 256 18.94 -24.04 -11.80
C VAL A 256 18.15 -25.30 -12.11
N ARG A 257 17.74 -25.45 -13.36
CA ARG A 257 17.15 -26.70 -13.88
C ARG A 257 17.92 -27.19 -15.07
N LEU A 258 18.16 -28.48 -15.12
CA LEU A 258 18.87 -29.16 -16.20
C LEU A 258 18.05 -30.34 -16.71
N GLN A 259 18.08 -30.58 -18.01
CA GLN A 259 17.39 -31.71 -18.63
C GLN A 259 18.35 -32.57 -19.46
N PRO A 260 18.34 -33.91 -19.34
CA PRO A 260 19.16 -34.78 -20.18
C PRO A 260 18.86 -34.60 -21.66
N ARG A 261 19.84 -34.90 -22.51
CA ARG A 261 19.63 -34.83 -23.96
C ARG A 261 18.62 -35.88 -24.41
N TYR A 262 17.71 -35.51 -25.29
CA TYR A 262 16.82 -36.49 -25.91
C TYR A 262 17.61 -37.50 -26.75
N SER A 263 17.46 -38.79 -26.45
CA SER A 263 17.94 -39.89 -27.27
C SER A 263 16.77 -40.59 -27.99
N PRO A 264 16.86 -40.85 -29.30
CA PRO A 264 15.86 -41.62 -30.02
C PRO A 264 15.90 -43.09 -29.58
N THR A 265 14.76 -43.76 -29.70
CA THR A 265 14.70 -45.23 -29.59
C THR A 265 15.00 -45.83 -30.96
N SER A 266 15.98 -46.73 -31.04
CA SER A 266 16.20 -47.55 -32.24
C SER A 266 15.69 -48.96 -31.96
N GLY A 267 14.66 -49.40 -32.70
CA GLY A 267 14.13 -50.77 -32.61
C GLY A 267 13.54 -51.17 -31.25
N GLY A 268 13.01 -50.23 -30.46
CA GLY A 268 12.38 -50.51 -29.16
C GLY A 268 13.35 -50.62 -27.97
N ASN A 269 14.66 -50.45 -28.18
CA ASN A 269 15.65 -50.30 -27.11
C ASN A 269 16.14 -48.84 -27.05
N PRO A 270 16.05 -48.16 -25.89
CA PRO A 270 16.61 -46.82 -25.74
C PRO A 270 18.14 -46.89 -25.85
N VAL A 271 18.72 -46.21 -26.84
CA VAL A 271 20.16 -45.97 -26.87
C VAL A 271 20.43 -44.92 -25.79
N SER A 272 20.70 -45.34 -24.56
CA SER A 272 20.61 -44.46 -23.38
C SER A 272 21.79 -43.48 -23.22
N TYR A 273 22.23 -42.81 -24.29
CA TYR A 273 23.32 -41.84 -24.21
C TYR A 273 22.93 -40.55 -23.47
N GLY A 274 21.67 -40.09 -23.59
CA GLY A 274 21.23 -38.81 -23.00
C GLY A 274 21.40 -38.75 -21.48
N ARG A 275 20.97 -39.81 -20.78
CA ARG A 275 21.11 -39.95 -19.32
C ARG A 275 22.54 -40.25 -18.89
N SER A 276 23.28 -41.05 -19.66
CA SER A 276 24.66 -41.40 -19.29
C SER A 276 25.64 -40.24 -19.45
N GLU A 277 25.37 -39.35 -20.40
CA GLU A 277 26.17 -38.14 -20.67
C GLU A 277 25.72 -36.93 -19.82
N PHE A 278 24.66 -37.08 -19.04
CA PHE A 278 24.18 -36.01 -18.16
C PHE A 278 25.18 -35.76 -17.02
N VAL A 279 25.15 -34.55 -16.46
CA VAL A 279 26.02 -34.16 -15.35
C VAL A 279 25.74 -35.01 -14.12
N LYS A 280 26.74 -35.76 -13.65
CA LYS A 280 26.73 -36.46 -12.36
C LYS A 280 27.32 -35.57 -11.28
N ASN A 281 28.55 -35.08 -11.50
CA ASN A 281 29.18 -34.10 -10.63
C ASN A 281 29.63 -32.89 -11.47
N GLY A 282 29.59 -31.72 -10.84
CA GLY A 282 29.99 -30.49 -11.48
C GLY A 282 29.92 -29.29 -10.56
N ALA A 283 30.09 -28.11 -11.12
CA ALA A 283 29.95 -26.86 -10.39
C ALA A 283 29.43 -25.73 -11.28
N ILE A 284 28.68 -24.82 -10.68
CA ILE A 284 28.30 -23.55 -11.28
C ILE A 284 29.26 -22.49 -10.76
N TRP A 285 29.87 -21.74 -11.68
CA TRP A 285 30.75 -20.63 -11.38
C TRP A 285 30.12 -19.32 -11.84
N GLY A 286 30.36 -18.26 -11.07
CA GLY A 286 29.84 -16.92 -11.32
C GLY A 286 30.97 -15.90 -11.49
N SER A 287 30.83 -14.98 -12.43
CA SER A 287 31.76 -13.87 -12.64
C SER A 287 31.03 -12.59 -13.06
N ASN A 288 31.71 -11.45 -12.90
CA ASN A 288 31.25 -10.13 -13.36
C ASN A 288 32.15 -9.51 -14.43
N ASP A 289 33.32 -10.11 -14.69
CA ASP A 289 34.38 -9.59 -15.56
C ASP A 289 34.88 -10.62 -16.58
N GLY A 290 34.48 -11.90 -16.46
CA GLY A 290 34.94 -13.01 -17.30
C GLY A 290 36.33 -13.56 -16.93
N SER A 291 37.03 -12.92 -15.98
CA SER A 291 38.37 -13.32 -15.53
C SER A 291 38.42 -13.83 -14.10
N SER A 292 37.59 -13.27 -13.21
CA SER A 292 37.54 -13.60 -11.79
C SER A 292 36.27 -14.40 -11.50
N TRP A 293 36.42 -15.67 -11.16
CA TRP A 293 35.31 -16.59 -10.95
C TRP A 293 35.22 -17.07 -9.51
N GLY A 294 34.00 -17.05 -8.97
CA GLY A 294 33.64 -17.67 -7.69
C GLY A 294 32.77 -18.91 -7.90
N LYS A 295 33.00 -19.97 -7.13
CA LYS A 295 32.13 -21.15 -7.15
C LYS A 295 30.80 -20.79 -6.49
N VAL A 296 29.70 -20.81 -7.25
CA VAL A 296 28.35 -20.45 -6.81
C VAL A 296 27.63 -21.66 -6.22
N TYR A 297 27.80 -22.83 -6.84
CA TYR A 297 27.15 -24.06 -6.41
C TYR A 297 27.92 -25.30 -6.84
N THR A 298 27.85 -26.36 -6.05
CA THR A 298 28.39 -27.68 -6.39
C THR A 298 27.22 -28.58 -6.79
N ILE A 299 27.29 -29.15 -7.99
CA ILE A 299 26.30 -30.09 -8.49
C ILE A 299 26.71 -31.51 -8.12
N ASN A 300 25.76 -32.23 -7.53
CA ASN A 300 25.80 -33.68 -7.39
C ASN A 300 24.41 -34.20 -7.78
N SER A 301 24.35 -35.01 -8.83
CA SER A 301 23.12 -35.50 -9.42
C SER A 301 23.11 -37.04 -9.46
N GLY A 302 21.95 -37.62 -9.13
CA GLY A 302 21.67 -39.02 -9.40
C GLY A 302 21.32 -39.24 -10.85
N LEU A 303 21.42 -40.49 -11.33
CA LEU A 303 21.04 -40.83 -12.70
C LEU A 303 19.58 -40.42 -12.95
N PRO A 304 19.28 -39.54 -13.93
CA PRO A 304 17.92 -39.10 -14.20
C PRO A 304 16.99 -40.27 -14.54
N GLY A 305 15.70 -40.17 -14.23
CA GLY A 305 14.74 -41.28 -14.47
C GLY A 305 14.48 -41.56 -15.95
N SER A 306 14.52 -40.52 -16.77
CA SER A 306 14.28 -40.54 -18.22
C SER A 306 15.03 -39.39 -18.90
N ASP A 307 15.09 -39.41 -20.23
CA ASP A 307 15.61 -38.27 -21.00
C ASP A 307 14.73 -37.01 -20.88
N THR A 308 13.48 -37.16 -20.41
CA THR A 308 12.52 -36.06 -20.19
C THR A 308 12.58 -35.48 -18.79
N SER A 309 13.41 -36.04 -17.90
CA SER A 309 13.47 -35.63 -16.50
C SER A 309 14.06 -34.24 -16.37
N ILE A 310 13.36 -33.33 -15.69
CA ILE A 310 13.90 -32.03 -15.29
C ILE A 310 14.51 -32.20 -13.89
N VAL A 311 15.83 -32.07 -13.81
CA VAL A 311 16.56 -32.11 -12.54
C VAL A 311 16.70 -30.67 -12.04
N THR A 312 16.10 -30.39 -10.88
CA THR A 312 16.18 -29.07 -10.23
C THR A 312 17.27 -29.09 -9.16
N PHE A 313 18.14 -28.09 -9.19
CA PHE A 313 19.12 -27.82 -8.14
C PHE A 313 18.73 -26.51 -7.47
N ASP A 314 18.13 -26.60 -6.30
CA ASP A 314 17.67 -25.48 -5.47
C ASP A 314 18.57 -25.28 -4.24
N GLY A 315 18.24 -24.28 -3.42
CA GLY A 315 19.04 -23.94 -2.24
C GLY A 315 20.38 -23.28 -2.57
N ILE A 316 20.51 -22.66 -3.74
CA ILE A 316 21.69 -21.88 -4.12
C ILE A 316 21.66 -20.56 -3.36
N ASN A 317 22.49 -20.39 -2.33
CA ASN A 317 22.50 -19.19 -1.49
C ASN A 317 23.55 -18.17 -1.97
N SER A 318 23.49 -17.77 -3.25
CA SER A 318 24.42 -16.77 -3.79
C SER A 318 24.14 -15.38 -3.20
N THR A 319 25.07 -14.84 -2.41
CA THR A 319 24.97 -13.46 -1.88
C THR A 319 25.41 -12.41 -2.90
N THR A 320 26.23 -12.81 -3.87
CA THR A 320 26.76 -11.96 -4.93
C THR A 320 25.92 -12.10 -6.20
N ALA A 321 25.63 -10.98 -6.86
CA ALA A 321 25.01 -10.98 -8.18
C ALA A 321 26.08 -11.12 -9.27
N TYR A 322 25.84 -12.04 -10.23
CA TYR A 322 26.72 -12.31 -11.36
C TYR A 322 25.95 -12.19 -12.68
N ASN A 323 26.62 -11.81 -13.76
CA ASN A 323 26.08 -11.87 -15.12
C ASN A 323 26.75 -12.96 -15.97
N TYR A 324 27.92 -13.47 -15.58
CA TYR A 324 28.53 -14.64 -16.19
C TYR A 324 28.21 -15.87 -15.34
N PHE A 325 27.68 -16.92 -15.95
CA PHE A 325 27.49 -18.23 -15.32
C PHE A 325 28.11 -19.32 -16.18
N VAL A 326 28.90 -20.20 -15.56
CA VAL A 326 29.50 -21.38 -16.21
C VAL A 326 29.09 -22.63 -15.46
N LEU A 327 28.50 -23.59 -16.16
CA LEU A 327 28.30 -24.96 -15.69
C LEU A 327 29.48 -25.80 -16.14
N VAL A 328 30.27 -26.31 -15.20
CA VAL A 328 31.37 -27.26 -15.44
C VAL A 328 30.91 -28.66 -15.06
N ILE A 329 31.14 -29.64 -15.95
CA ILE A 329 30.76 -31.05 -15.77
C ILE A 329 32.04 -31.86 -15.53
N THR A 330 32.34 -32.17 -14.27
CA THR A 330 33.55 -32.92 -13.88
C THR A 330 33.36 -34.43 -14.08
N ASP A 331 32.12 -34.91 -13.90
CA ASP A 331 31.78 -36.31 -14.06
C ASP A 331 30.44 -36.46 -14.79
N ASN A 332 30.37 -37.42 -15.70
CA ASN A 332 29.13 -37.97 -16.22
C ASN A 332 28.80 -39.30 -15.49
N HIS A 333 27.82 -40.06 -15.96
CA HIS A 333 27.41 -41.30 -15.28
C HIS A 333 28.21 -42.55 -15.66
N GLY A 334 29.28 -42.44 -16.47
CA GLY A 334 30.18 -43.54 -16.81
C GLY A 334 29.48 -44.69 -17.56
N SER A 335 29.52 -44.67 -18.89
CA SER A 335 28.89 -45.72 -19.71
C SER A 335 29.69 -46.01 -20.99
N PRO A 336 29.77 -47.28 -21.44
CA PRO A 336 30.32 -47.62 -22.76
C PRO A 336 29.57 -46.95 -23.92
N THR A 337 28.32 -46.54 -23.72
CA THR A 337 27.46 -45.91 -24.74
C THR A 337 27.37 -44.38 -24.63
N GLY A 338 27.94 -43.79 -23.58
CA GLY A 338 27.90 -42.35 -23.32
C GLY A 338 29.19 -41.87 -22.68
N THR A 339 30.16 -41.54 -23.54
CA THR A 339 31.53 -41.17 -23.15
C THR A 339 31.76 -39.66 -23.17
N LEU A 340 30.73 -38.85 -23.39
CA LEU A 340 30.79 -37.40 -23.50
C LEU A 340 29.87 -36.72 -22.45
N ALA A 341 29.80 -35.39 -22.47
CA ALA A 341 28.83 -34.61 -21.71
C ALA A 341 27.74 -34.02 -22.63
N SER A 342 26.46 -34.14 -22.25
CA SER A 342 25.35 -33.53 -22.98
C SER A 342 24.10 -33.25 -22.13
N PHE A 343 23.33 -32.24 -22.54
CA PHE A 343 22.03 -31.90 -21.97
C PHE A 343 21.20 -31.04 -22.95
N SER A 344 19.88 -31.02 -22.76
CA SER A 344 18.92 -30.35 -23.66
C SER A 344 18.39 -29.02 -23.16
N GLU A 345 18.38 -28.77 -21.85
CA GLU A 345 17.84 -27.53 -21.29
C GLU A 345 18.68 -27.10 -20.08
N TRP A 346 18.90 -25.79 -19.95
CA TRP A 346 19.45 -25.16 -18.74
C TRP A 346 18.69 -23.87 -18.42
N GLU A 347 17.94 -23.89 -17.32
CA GLU A 347 17.24 -22.71 -16.80
C GLU A 347 17.95 -22.19 -15.56
N LEU A 348 18.12 -20.87 -15.45
CA LEU A 348 18.65 -20.20 -14.27
C LEU A 348 17.53 -19.40 -13.60
N PHE A 349 17.37 -19.51 -12.28
CA PHE A 349 16.40 -18.74 -11.51
C PHE A 349 17.14 -17.86 -10.51
N GLY A 350 16.87 -16.56 -10.56
CA GLY A 350 17.51 -15.63 -9.64
C GLY A 350 16.80 -14.30 -9.51
N THR A 351 17.15 -13.57 -8.47
CA THR A 351 16.67 -12.20 -8.23
C THR A 351 17.65 -11.19 -8.85
N PRO A 352 17.18 -10.24 -9.69
CA PRO A 352 18.08 -9.29 -10.34
C PRO A 352 18.67 -8.28 -9.33
N GLU A 353 19.88 -7.81 -9.59
CA GLU A 353 20.46 -6.70 -8.82
C GLU A 353 19.60 -5.44 -8.95
N TYR A 354 19.08 -5.21 -10.16
CA TYR A 354 18.20 -4.11 -10.56
C TYR A 354 17.08 -4.63 -11.46
N ASP A 355 15.81 -4.39 -11.12
CA ASP A 355 14.65 -4.69 -11.97
C ASP A 355 14.05 -3.37 -12.50
N PRO A 356 14.28 -3.01 -13.78
CA PRO A 356 13.70 -1.83 -14.40
C PRO A 356 12.19 -1.94 -14.61
N GLU A 357 11.59 -3.13 -14.48
CA GLU A 357 10.15 -3.35 -14.70
C GLU A 357 9.36 -3.40 -13.38
N ALA A 358 10.03 -3.39 -12.23
CA ALA A 358 9.41 -3.27 -10.92
C ALA A 358 8.97 -1.82 -10.64
N HIS A 359 7.92 -1.38 -11.32
CA HIS A 359 7.29 -0.09 -11.12
C HIS A 359 5.84 -0.27 -10.69
N GLY A 360 5.52 0.13 -9.46
CA GLY A 360 4.18 0.09 -8.93
C GLY A 360 4.23 0.18 -7.42
N THR A 361 4.00 1.37 -6.90
CA THR A 361 3.67 1.55 -5.49
C THR A 361 2.21 1.94 -5.44
N ASP A 362 1.38 1.08 -4.88
CA ASP A 362 0.02 1.46 -4.49
C ASP A 362 0.13 2.38 -3.27
N VAL A 363 -0.28 3.64 -3.43
CA VAL A 363 -0.37 4.57 -2.30
C VAL A 363 -1.79 4.45 -1.77
N THR A 364 -1.92 3.82 -0.61
CA THR A 364 -3.19 3.72 0.10
C THR A 364 -3.16 4.68 1.28
N VAL A 365 -4.02 5.69 1.27
CA VAL A 365 -4.29 6.54 2.42
C VAL A 365 -5.51 5.96 3.13
N LYS A 366 -5.32 5.37 4.30
CA LYS A 366 -6.43 4.92 5.15
C LYS A 366 -6.73 5.97 6.20
N SER A 367 -7.97 6.45 6.26
CA SER A 367 -8.46 7.10 7.47
C SER A 367 -8.75 6.01 8.50
N TYR A 368 -8.06 6.03 9.63
CA TYR A 368 -8.47 5.20 10.76
C TYR A 368 -9.68 5.86 11.43
N PRO A 369 -10.84 5.19 11.48
CA PRO A 369 -11.96 5.72 12.24
C PRO A 369 -11.54 5.81 13.70
N ASN A 370 -11.98 6.87 14.39
CA ASN A 370 -11.75 6.97 15.83
C ASN A 370 -12.42 5.77 16.51
N VAL A 371 -11.76 5.22 17.53
CA VAL A 371 -12.42 4.29 18.46
C VAL A 371 -13.68 4.99 18.97
N PRO A 372 -14.87 4.39 18.84
CA PRO A 372 -16.11 5.04 19.23
C PRO A 372 -16.04 5.48 20.68
N ASN A 373 -16.59 6.66 20.98
CA ASN A 373 -16.68 7.11 22.35
C ASN A 373 -17.54 6.11 23.15
N THR A 374 -17.11 5.85 24.39
CA THR A 374 -17.84 4.99 25.33
C THR A 374 -18.76 5.80 26.23
N ASP A 375 -18.71 7.12 26.15
CA ASP A 375 -19.48 8.03 27.00
C ASP A 375 -20.98 7.71 26.94
N TRP A 376 -21.67 7.82 28.09
CA TRP A 376 -23.11 7.58 28.21
C TRP A 376 -23.58 6.13 27.92
N LEU A 377 -22.67 5.16 27.90
CA LEU A 377 -23.02 3.75 27.86
C LEU A 377 -23.76 3.31 29.13
N GLU A 378 -24.88 2.62 28.92
CA GLU A 378 -25.60 1.86 29.93
C GLU A 378 -25.13 0.40 29.93
N VAL A 379 -24.99 -0.21 28.74
CA VAL A 379 -24.54 -1.61 28.55
C VAL A 379 -23.64 -1.68 27.32
N TYR A 380 -22.54 -2.42 27.41
CA TYR A 380 -21.70 -2.76 26.26
C TYR A 380 -21.28 -4.23 26.28
N TYR A 381 -21.80 -5.02 25.34
CA TYR A 381 -21.47 -6.44 25.17
C TYR A 381 -20.83 -6.71 23.81
N ASP A 382 -19.65 -7.34 23.84
CA ASP A 382 -18.93 -7.79 22.67
C ASP A 382 -18.34 -9.17 22.98
N ALA A 383 -18.43 -10.10 22.01
CA ALA A 383 -17.86 -11.43 22.14
C ALA A 383 -16.43 -11.49 21.58
N LYS A 384 -15.93 -10.37 21.02
CA LYS A 384 -14.58 -10.28 20.47
C LYS A 384 -13.51 -10.70 21.47
N GLY A 385 -12.74 -11.72 21.09
CA GLY A 385 -11.66 -12.28 21.92
C GLY A 385 -12.12 -13.22 23.04
N LEU A 386 -13.40 -13.60 23.10
CA LEU A 386 -13.87 -14.70 23.95
C LEU A 386 -13.61 -16.06 23.29
N ASP A 387 -13.38 -17.09 24.11
CA ASP A 387 -13.21 -18.46 23.62
C ASP A 387 -14.50 -18.98 22.97
N THR A 388 -14.35 -19.75 21.90
CA THR A 388 -15.48 -20.43 21.23
C THR A 388 -16.12 -21.45 22.18
N GLY A 389 -17.44 -21.38 22.35
CA GLY A 389 -18.17 -22.31 23.21
C GLY A 389 -19.40 -21.72 23.88
N ALA A 390 -20.04 -22.50 24.74
CA ALA A 390 -21.20 -22.03 25.51
C ALA A 390 -20.79 -21.04 26.60
N VAL A 391 -21.60 -19.99 26.78
CA VAL A 391 -21.43 -19.01 27.86
C VAL A 391 -22.66 -19.01 28.75
N THR A 392 -22.45 -18.82 30.06
CA THR A 392 -23.54 -18.76 31.05
C THR A 392 -23.83 -17.31 31.50
N THR A 393 -22.82 -16.44 31.41
CA THR A 393 -22.90 -15.00 31.71
C THR A 393 -22.15 -14.22 30.63
N VAL A 394 -22.59 -12.99 30.39
CA VAL A 394 -21.92 -12.01 29.53
C VAL A 394 -21.50 -10.81 30.36
N ASN A 395 -20.21 -10.48 30.33
CA ASN A 395 -19.68 -9.37 31.11
C ASN A 395 -19.90 -8.03 30.38
N ASP A 396 -20.28 -7.01 31.13
CA ASP A 396 -20.39 -5.64 30.63
C ASP A 396 -19.00 -5.03 30.49
N LEU A 397 -18.67 -4.65 29.26
CA LEU A 397 -17.41 -4.04 28.87
C LEU A 397 -17.44 -2.51 29.05
N LYS A 398 -18.50 -1.96 29.66
CA LYS A 398 -18.58 -0.55 30.05
C LYS A 398 -17.33 -0.14 30.86
N PRO A 399 -16.61 0.91 30.45
CA PRO A 399 -15.45 1.40 31.19
C PRO A 399 -15.83 1.87 32.60
N SER A 400 -14.98 1.57 33.58
CA SER A 400 -15.19 1.94 34.99
C SER A 400 -15.27 3.46 35.22
N SER A 401 -14.73 4.26 34.31
CA SER A 401 -14.84 5.73 34.33
C SER A 401 -16.27 6.24 34.14
N LEU A 402 -17.20 5.39 33.70
CA LEU A 402 -18.59 5.72 33.41
C LEU A 402 -19.58 5.07 34.39
N GLY A 403 -19.08 4.48 35.48
CA GLY A 403 -19.87 3.79 36.50
C GLY A 403 -19.52 2.30 36.61
N SER A 404 -20.25 1.59 37.46
CA SER A 404 -20.11 0.14 37.65
C SER A 404 -20.64 -0.61 36.43
N ALA A 405 -19.88 -1.58 35.94
CA ALA A 405 -20.31 -2.52 34.90
C ALA A 405 -21.46 -3.41 35.41
N ILE A 406 -22.48 -3.64 34.57
CA ILE A 406 -23.65 -4.45 34.89
C ILE A 406 -23.37 -5.93 34.52
N ASN A 407 -22.77 -6.65 35.47
CA ASN A 407 -22.40 -8.07 35.31
C ASN A 407 -23.43 -9.06 35.87
N SER A 408 -24.70 -8.65 35.99
CA SER A 408 -25.83 -9.45 36.48
C SER A 408 -26.50 -10.28 35.37
N SER A 409 -25.89 -10.37 34.20
CA SER A 409 -26.53 -11.00 33.04
C SER A 409 -26.69 -12.51 33.24
N SER A 410 -27.80 -13.02 32.72
CA SER A 410 -28.08 -14.46 32.60
C SER A 410 -28.31 -14.80 31.14
N THR A 411 -27.89 -15.99 30.74
CA THR A 411 -28.06 -16.46 29.36
C THR A 411 -28.81 -17.79 29.33
N ASN A 412 -29.43 -18.09 28.20
CA ASN A 412 -29.92 -19.42 27.86
C ASN A 412 -29.44 -19.76 26.46
N ASN A 413 -28.84 -20.93 26.26
CA ASN A 413 -28.39 -21.43 24.96
C ASN A 413 -27.65 -20.40 24.09
N ILE A 414 -26.74 -19.63 24.69
CA ILE A 414 -25.84 -18.73 23.96
C ILE A 414 -24.49 -19.42 23.77
N THR A 415 -23.98 -19.36 22.55
CA THR A 415 -22.60 -19.77 22.24
C THR A 415 -21.83 -18.61 21.63
N VAL A 416 -20.51 -18.62 21.79
CA VAL A 416 -19.59 -17.70 21.10
C VAL A 416 -19.01 -18.42 19.90
N ALA A 417 -19.10 -17.79 18.73
CA ALA A 417 -18.41 -18.17 17.51
C ALA A 417 -18.18 -16.92 16.64
N ASP A 418 -17.05 -16.89 15.92
CA ASP A 418 -16.67 -15.78 15.03
C ASP A 418 -16.75 -14.39 15.71
N ASP A 419 -16.24 -14.28 16.94
CA ASP A 419 -16.28 -13.04 17.75
C ASP A 419 -17.71 -12.47 17.97
N ALA A 420 -18.73 -13.34 17.95
CA ALA A 420 -20.13 -12.99 18.14
C ALA A 420 -20.88 -13.94 19.08
N PHE A 421 -21.97 -13.44 19.69
CA PHE A 421 -22.94 -14.27 20.41
C PHE A 421 -23.93 -14.87 19.41
N VAL A 422 -24.08 -16.20 19.43
CA VAL A 422 -24.94 -16.97 18.53
C VAL A 422 -26.23 -17.36 19.26
N PHE A 423 -27.35 -17.05 18.62
CA PHE A 423 -28.71 -17.34 19.05
C PHE A 423 -29.32 -18.38 18.12
N ASN A 424 -30.07 -19.32 18.69
CA ASN A 424 -30.54 -20.52 18.01
C ASN A 424 -31.94 -20.42 17.39
N GLY A 425 -32.58 -19.24 17.40
CA GLY A 425 -33.92 -19.05 16.86
C GLY A 425 -35.07 -19.71 17.63
N THR A 426 -34.83 -20.33 18.79
CA THR A 426 -35.86 -21.08 19.53
C THR A 426 -36.00 -20.71 20.99
N ASP A 427 -34.91 -20.55 21.74
CA ASP A 427 -34.99 -20.22 23.17
C ASP A 427 -33.80 -19.41 23.69
N SER A 428 -32.83 -19.08 22.83
CA SER A 428 -31.66 -18.29 23.19
C SER A 428 -32.02 -16.91 23.71
N TYR A 429 -31.31 -16.44 24.75
CA TYR A 429 -31.36 -15.04 25.18
C TYR A 429 -30.15 -14.63 26.02
N ILE A 430 -29.92 -13.32 26.10
CA ILE A 430 -29.14 -12.66 27.16
C ILE A 430 -30.11 -11.74 27.91
N LYS A 431 -30.14 -11.81 29.25
CA LYS A 431 -31.05 -11.02 30.09
C LYS A 431 -30.30 -10.31 31.21
N ILE A 432 -30.60 -9.03 31.38
CA ILE A 432 -30.22 -8.19 32.53
C ILE A 432 -31.50 -7.85 33.31
N ASN A 433 -31.45 -7.87 34.64
CA ASN A 433 -32.63 -7.64 35.48
C ASN A 433 -32.71 -6.22 36.08
N ASP A 434 -31.63 -5.46 35.96
CA ASP A 434 -31.35 -4.26 36.75
C ASP A 434 -30.54 -3.25 35.92
N LEU A 435 -31.15 -2.76 34.83
CA LEU A 435 -30.66 -1.51 34.23
C LEU A 435 -30.68 -0.39 35.28
N THR A 436 -30.02 0.74 35.01
CA THR A 436 -30.08 1.92 35.89
C THR A 436 -30.93 3.04 35.30
N ASN A 437 -31.89 2.69 34.44
CA ASN A 437 -32.77 3.66 33.78
C ASN A 437 -33.72 4.33 34.80
N PRO A 438 -34.00 5.63 34.65
CA PRO A 438 -35.06 6.28 35.41
C PRO A 438 -36.45 5.78 34.97
N SER A 439 -37.44 5.95 35.84
CA SER A 439 -38.83 5.74 35.47
C SER A 439 -39.33 6.81 34.49
N GLY A 440 -40.17 6.41 33.53
CA GLY A 440 -40.85 7.29 32.59
C GLY A 440 -40.39 7.11 31.14
N ALA A 441 -40.49 8.18 30.36
CA ALA A 441 -40.09 8.21 28.94
C ALA A 441 -38.57 8.30 28.78
N TRP A 442 -37.85 7.30 29.27
CA TRP A 442 -36.39 7.28 29.26
C TRP A 442 -35.83 7.37 27.84
N VAL A 443 -35.05 8.40 27.56
CA VAL A 443 -34.37 8.65 26.28
C VAL A 443 -33.14 7.74 26.18
N HIS A 444 -33.01 7.01 25.07
CA HIS A 444 -31.95 6.00 24.90
C HIS A 444 -31.70 5.68 23.42
N SER A 445 -30.61 4.93 23.14
CA SER A 445 -30.31 4.37 21.82
C SER A 445 -29.78 2.96 21.95
N VAL A 446 -30.14 2.08 21.02
CA VAL A 446 -29.56 0.74 20.88
C VAL A 446 -28.80 0.65 19.58
N VAL A 447 -27.60 0.08 19.63
CA VAL A 447 -26.72 -0.16 18.48
C VAL A 447 -26.22 -1.60 18.56
N ALA A 448 -26.24 -2.32 17.45
CA ALA A 448 -25.63 -3.65 17.36
C ALA A 448 -25.21 -3.97 15.93
N TRP A 449 -24.21 -4.84 15.78
CA TRP A 449 -24.04 -5.62 14.56
C TRP A 449 -24.82 -6.91 14.70
N VAL A 450 -25.68 -7.20 13.73
CA VAL A 450 -26.53 -8.41 13.71
C VAL A 450 -26.37 -9.14 12.39
N LYS A 451 -26.38 -10.47 12.43
CA LYS A 451 -26.40 -11.33 11.24
C LYS A 451 -27.52 -12.33 11.41
N PHE A 452 -28.60 -12.14 10.66
CA PHE A 452 -29.76 -13.03 10.69
C PHE A 452 -29.46 -14.34 9.95
N THR A 453 -29.91 -15.48 10.47
CA THR A 453 -29.85 -16.78 9.77
C THR A 453 -30.87 -16.82 8.62
N ASP A 454 -32.08 -16.33 8.86
CA ASP A 454 -33.19 -16.21 7.91
C ASP A 454 -34.14 -15.07 8.32
N PHE A 455 -35.22 -14.87 7.56
CA PHE A 455 -36.30 -13.93 7.88
C PHE A 455 -37.69 -14.60 7.80
N ASP A 456 -37.78 -15.87 8.17
CA ASP A 456 -39.00 -16.69 8.05
C ASP A 456 -40.01 -16.38 9.18
N SER A 457 -39.54 -15.80 10.28
CA SER A 457 -40.36 -15.37 11.42
C SER A 457 -39.97 -13.96 11.88
N ALA A 458 -40.81 -13.35 12.73
CA ALA A 458 -40.49 -12.08 13.37
C ALA A 458 -39.46 -12.30 14.48
N GLN A 459 -38.42 -11.47 14.53
CA GLN A 459 -37.26 -11.66 15.40
C GLN A 459 -36.98 -10.41 16.24
N GLU A 460 -36.87 -10.57 17.56
CA GLU A 460 -36.60 -9.50 18.51
C GLU A 460 -35.10 -9.36 18.76
N VAL A 461 -34.52 -8.22 18.40
CA VAL A 461 -33.12 -7.93 18.73
C VAL A 461 -32.99 -7.51 20.20
N SER A 462 -33.86 -6.62 20.68
CA SER A 462 -33.86 -6.15 22.06
C SER A 462 -35.23 -5.80 22.59
N TRP A 463 -35.48 -6.10 23.86
CA TRP A 463 -36.67 -5.71 24.62
C TRP A 463 -36.27 -5.08 25.96
N ILE A 464 -36.80 -3.89 26.27
CA ILE A 464 -36.65 -3.23 27.57
C ILE A 464 -38.01 -3.19 28.26
N GLY A 465 -38.10 -3.70 29.49
CA GLY A 465 -39.30 -3.67 30.33
C GLY A 465 -39.63 -5.03 30.97
N ASP A 466 -40.27 -4.97 32.14
CA ASP A 466 -40.51 -6.13 33.01
C ASP A 466 -41.83 -6.87 32.75
N ALA A 467 -42.68 -6.34 31.89
CA ALA A 467 -43.96 -6.95 31.54
C ALA A 467 -44.47 -6.43 30.19
N ASP A 468 -45.42 -7.16 29.60
CA ASP A 468 -46.14 -6.73 28.41
C ASP A 468 -47.38 -5.89 28.76
N GLY A 469 -47.15 -4.75 29.43
CA GLY A 469 -48.19 -3.80 29.80
C GLY A 469 -48.18 -2.54 28.94
N THR A 470 -49.33 -1.85 28.86
CA THR A 470 -49.47 -0.58 28.12
C THR A 470 -48.37 0.40 28.51
N ALA A 471 -47.63 0.95 27.53
CA ALA A 471 -46.57 1.93 27.73
C ALA A 471 -45.29 1.49 28.47
N ILE A 472 -45.24 0.32 29.13
CA ILE A 472 -44.13 -0.06 30.02
C ILE A 472 -43.05 -0.93 29.34
N ARG A 473 -43.00 -0.97 28.01
CA ARG A 473 -41.99 -1.73 27.25
C ARG A 473 -41.55 -1.04 25.98
N GLN A 474 -40.30 -1.25 25.60
CA GLN A 474 -39.72 -0.88 24.30
C GLN A 474 -39.22 -2.15 23.60
N SER A 475 -39.67 -2.36 22.36
CA SER A 475 -39.29 -3.50 21.53
C SER A 475 -38.64 -3.02 20.23
N PHE A 476 -37.65 -3.78 19.75
CA PHE A 476 -36.93 -3.61 18.50
C PHE A 476 -37.01 -4.91 17.70
N THR A 477 -38.12 -5.07 16.97
CA THR A 477 -38.48 -6.33 16.29
C THR A 477 -38.43 -6.19 14.77
N PHE A 478 -37.67 -7.07 14.13
CA PHE A 478 -37.65 -7.21 12.67
C PHE A 478 -38.78 -8.13 12.21
N ALA A 479 -39.48 -7.73 11.15
CA ALA A 479 -40.57 -8.50 10.59
C ALA A 479 -40.07 -9.57 9.60
N THR A 480 -40.96 -10.47 9.21
CA THR A 480 -40.69 -11.47 8.16
C THR A 480 -40.29 -10.81 6.84
N GLY A 481 -39.46 -11.49 6.06
CA GLY A 481 -38.96 -11.01 4.77
C GLY A 481 -37.86 -9.94 4.84
N GLY A 482 -37.47 -9.47 6.04
CA GLY A 482 -36.31 -8.59 6.23
C GLY A 482 -36.50 -7.16 5.70
N GLU A 483 -37.72 -6.75 5.39
CA GLU A 483 -37.99 -5.44 4.77
C GLU A 483 -38.30 -4.32 5.77
N THR A 484 -38.76 -4.69 6.97
CA THR A 484 -39.31 -3.73 7.92
C THR A 484 -38.93 -4.07 9.36
N VAL A 485 -38.94 -3.03 10.18
CA VAL A 485 -38.72 -3.12 11.62
C VAL A 485 -39.77 -2.30 12.35
N THR A 486 -40.20 -2.82 13.49
CA THR A 486 -41.23 -2.21 14.31
C THR A 486 -40.64 -1.83 15.66
N MET A 487 -40.79 -0.56 16.00
CA MET A 487 -40.56 -0.05 17.35
C MET A 487 -41.86 -0.18 18.13
N GLY A 488 -41.90 -1.08 19.09
CA GLY A 488 -43.13 -1.48 19.77
C GLY A 488 -43.23 -0.98 21.20
N ILE A 489 -44.32 -0.29 21.51
CA ILE A 489 -44.86 -0.11 22.86
C ILE A 489 -46.12 -0.97 22.96
N SER A 490 -46.50 -1.49 24.12
CA SER A 490 -47.77 -2.25 24.20
C SER A 490 -48.96 -1.33 23.86
N GLY A 491 -49.75 -1.70 22.85
CA GLY A 491 -50.87 -0.91 22.31
C GLY A 491 -50.50 0.27 21.39
N SER A 492 -49.22 0.56 21.14
CA SER A 492 -48.80 1.60 20.19
C SER A 492 -47.45 1.28 19.53
N ASN A 493 -47.24 1.60 18.26
CA ASN A 493 -45.99 1.29 17.57
C ASN A 493 -45.63 2.31 16.50
N VAL A 494 -44.41 2.20 16.01
CA VAL A 494 -43.90 2.90 14.82
C VAL A 494 -43.24 1.87 13.91
N GLN A 495 -43.50 1.94 12.61
CA GLN A 495 -42.98 0.99 11.63
C GLN A 495 -42.09 1.69 10.61
N PHE A 496 -40.92 1.11 10.38
CA PHE A 496 -39.90 1.60 9.47
C PHE A 496 -39.65 0.57 8.37
N ARG A 497 -39.37 1.05 7.16
CA ARG A 497 -39.05 0.26 5.98
C ARG A 497 -37.66 0.64 5.46
N PHE A 498 -36.90 -0.36 5.06
CA PHE A 498 -35.57 -0.19 4.49
C PHE A 498 -35.67 0.03 2.97
N THR A 499 -34.73 0.78 2.40
CA THR A 499 -34.63 1.00 0.95
C THR A 499 -34.44 -0.30 0.17
N SER A 500 -33.84 -1.30 0.80
CA SER A 500 -33.71 -2.66 0.27
C SER A 500 -33.84 -3.67 1.41
N PRO A 501 -34.50 -4.81 1.19
CA PRO A 501 -34.61 -5.86 2.20
C PRO A 501 -33.23 -6.33 2.67
N LEU A 502 -33.11 -6.65 3.96
CA LEU A 502 -31.90 -7.23 4.53
C LEU A 502 -31.68 -8.64 4.00
N SER A 503 -30.41 -9.05 3.90
CA SER A 503 -30.04 -10.35 3.35
C SER A 503 -29.60 -11.30 4.45
N ALA A 504 -30.18 -12.50 4.47
CA ALA A 504 -29.77 -13.56 5.40
C ALA A 504 -28.27 -13.89 5.24
N GLY A 505 -27.61 -14.22 6.35
CA GLY A 505 -26.19 -14.54 6.40
C GLY A 505 -25.24 -13.36 6.22
N LYS A 506 -25.75 -12.11 6.17
CA LYS A 506 -24.95 -10.88 6.12
C LYS A 506 -25.01 -10.13 7.44
N TRP A 507 -23.90 -9.53 7.82
CA TRP A 507 -23.84 -8.60 8.94
C TRP A 507 -24.51 -7.29 8.56
N HIS A 508 -25.29 -6.73 9.47
CA HIS A 508 -25.96 -5.45 9.35
C HIS A 508 -25.76 -4.65 10.64
N HIS A 509 -25.40 -3.38 10.51
CA HIS A 509 -25.33 -2.46 11.64
C HIS A 509 -26.70 -1.86 11.88
N VAL A 510 -27.36 -2.23 12.98
CA VAL A 510 -28.75 -1.86 13.26
C VAL A 510 -28.83 -0.93 14.46
N VAL A 511 -29.60 0.14 14.29
CA VAL A 511 -29.70 1.20 15.29
C VAL A 511 -31.13 1.68 15.41
N TYR A 512 -31.56 1.95 16.64
CA TYR A 512 -32.64 2.91 16.88
C TYR A 512 -32.25 3.93 17.94
N THR A 513 -32.80 5.13 17.82
CA THR A 513 -32.78 6.16 18.86
C THR A 513 -34.21 6.43 19.31
N TYR A 514 -34.39 6.74 20.60
CA TYR A 514 -35.64 7.22 21.15
C TYR A 514 -35.42 8.55 21.88
N ASN A 515 -35.97 9.63 21.32
CA ASN A 515 -35.81 11.02 21.78
C ASN A 515 -36.84 11.46 22.84
N GLY A 516 -37.75 10.56 23.24
CA GLY A 516 -38.92 10.93 24.05
C GLY A 516 -40.08 11.41 23.18
N GLY A 517 -41.30 10.98 23.51
CA GLY A 517 -42.52 11.38 22.79
C GLY A 517 -43.48 10.22 22.56
N GLN A 518 -44.50 10.45 21.74
CA GLN A 518 -45.53 9.46 21.43
C GLN A 518 -45.12 8.56 20.27
N ALA A 519 -45.45 7.27 20.35
CA ALA A 519 -45.49 6.35 19.22
C ALA A 519 -46.70 6.65 18.31
N GLY A 520 -46.79 5.98 17.15
CA GLY A 520 -47.85 6.17 16.16
C GLY A 520 -47.33 6.57 14.78
N SER A 521 -48.23 6.64 13.80
CA SER A 521 -47.88 6.88 12.38
C SER A 521 -47.24 8.25 12.11
N THR A 522 -47.42 9.22 13.00
CA THR A 522 -46.84 10.58 12.92
C THR A 522 -45.78 10.82 14.00
N SER A 523 -45.24 9.75 14.60
CA SER A 523 -44.22 9.86 15.63
C SER A 523 -42.97 10.55 15.09
N THR A 524 -42.34 11.38 15.91
CA THR A 524 -40.98 11.89 15.72
C THR A 524 -40.04 11.40 16.83
N ALA A 525 -40.52 10.45 17.64
CA ALA A 525 -39.81 10.00 18.83
C ALA A 525 -38.72 8.99 18.50
N TYR A 526 -38.77 8.34 17.33
CA TYR A 526 -37.86 7.28 16.91
C TYR A 526 -37.13 7.63 15.62
N GLN A 527 -35.86 7.25 15.57
CA GLN A 527 -35.07 7.18 14.34
C GLN A 527 -34.50 5.76 14.23
N VAL A 528 -34.45 5.20 13.03
CA VAL A 528 -33.88 3.86 12.78
C VAL A 528 -32.87 3.97 11.65
N LEU A 529 -31.67 3.42 11.85
CA LEU A 529 -30.64 3.36 10.81
C LEU A 529 -30.17 1.91 10.64
N ILE A 530 -29.99 1.51 9.38
CA ILE A 530 -29.36 0.24 9.02
C ILE A 530 -28.17 0.53 8.11
N ASP A 531 -27.00 -0.01 8.43
CA ASP A 531 -25.76 0.14 7.65
C ASP A 531 -25.41 1.61 7.35
N GLY A 532 -25.71 2.51 8.31
CA GLY A 532 -25.50 3.95 8.19
C GLY A 532 -26.56 4.69 7.37
N VAL A 533 -27.60 4.02 6.89
CA VAL A 533 -28.70 4.60 6.12
C VAL A 533 -29.98 4.65 6.96
N GLU A 534 -30.64 5.80 6.98
CA GLU A 534 -31.89 5.99 7.71
C GLU A 534 -33.07 5.28 7.05
N ALA A 535 -33.80 4.49 7.84
CA ALA A 535 -34.99 3.78 7.41
C ALA A 535 -36.19 4.73 7.35
N GLN A 536 -37.07 4.53 6.37
CA GLN A 536 -38.23 5.39 6.17
C GLN A 536 -39.39 4.95 7.07
N GLN A 537 -39.90 5.86 7.90
CA GLN A 537 -41.14 5.63 8.62
C GLN A 537 -42.30 5.56 7.62
N TYR A 538 -43.05 4.45 7.63
CA TYR A 538 -44.17 4.26 6.70
C TYR A 538 -45.50 3.99 7.38
N GLY A 539 -45.50 3.76 8.70
CA GLY A 539 -46.69 3.39 9.43
C GLY A 539 -46.53 3.44 10.94
N GLY A 540 -47.62 3.17 11.65
CA GLY A 540 -47.66 3.11 13.10
C GLY A 540 -49.10 3.09 13.61
N VAL A 541 -49.29 2.64 14.84
CA VAL A 541 -50.61 2.51 15.50
C VAL A 541 -50.57 3.18 16.86
N GLY A 542 -51.69 3.78 17.26
CA GLY A 542 -51.87 4.38 18.59
C GLY A 542 -51.11 5.69 18.77
N THR A 543 -51.13 6.20 20.00
CA THR A 543 -50.50 7.49 20.40
C THR A 543 -49.90 7.41 21.82
N GLY A 544 -49.53 6.21 22.27
CA GLY A 544 -48.95 6.01 23.60
C GLY A 544 -47.55 6.59 23.73
N THR A 545 -47.19 7.04 24.94
CA THR A 545 -45.84 7.50 25.31
C THR A 545 -45.15 6.44 26.14
N LEU A 546 -43.88 6.13 25.88
CA LEU A 546 -43.11 5.17 26.68
C LEU A 546 -43.06 5.61 28.15
N THR A 547 -43.28 4.69 29.07
CA THR A 547 -43.27 4.90 30.52
C THR A 547 -42.65 3.68 31.19
N LEU A 548 -41.33 3.51 31.06
CA LEU A 548 -40.62 2.39 31.66
C LEU A 548 -40.63 2.48 33.20
N PRO A 549 -40.75 1.36 33.93
CA PRO A 549 -40.36 1.29 35.33
C PRO A 549 -38.88 1.67 35.49
N ALA A 550 -38.50 2.22 36.65
CA ALA A 550 -37.09 2.32 37.00
C ALA A 550 -36.48 0.91 37.09
N ASP A 551 -35.21 0.80 36.78
CA ASP A 551 -34.44 -0.45 36.84
C ASP A 551 -35.04 -1.61 36.03
N SER A 552 -35.55 -1.30 34.82
CA SER A 552 -36.20 -2.27 33.95
C SER A 552 -35.26 -3.40 33.50
N ALA A 553 -35.82 -4.59 33.24
CA ALA A 553 -35.07 -5.66 32.58
C ALA A 553 -34.77 -5.36 31.10
N LEU A 554 -33.59 -5.78 30.62
CA LEU A 554 -33.22 -5.84 29.20
C LEU A 554 -33.10 -7.31 28.77
N TRP A 555 -33.78 -7.65 27.68
CA TRP A 555 -33.63 -8.92 26.97
C TRP A 555 -33.02 -8.66 25.60
N ILE A 556 -32.06 -9.49 25.22
CA ILE A 556 -31.45 -9.52 23.90
C ILE A 556 -31.78 -10.88 23.27
N GLY A 557 -32.29 -10.86 22.04
CA GLY A 557 -32.58 -12.05 21.24
C GLY A 557 -33.95 -12.69 21.43
N ARG A 558 -34.83 -12.12 22.25
CA ARG A 558 -36.25 -12.51 22.35
C ARG A 558 -37.07 -11.47 23.11
N ASN A 559 -38.40 -11.59 23.05
CA ASN A 559 -39.28 -10.81 23.91
C ASN A 559 -39.43 -11.39 25.33
N HIS A 560 -39.99 -10.60 26.25
CA HIS A 560 -40.20 -10.99 27.66
C HIS A 560 -41.04 -12.28 27.83
N ASN A 561 -42.01 -12.51 26.94
CA ASN A 561 -42.93 -13.64 27.01
C ASN A 561 -42.34 -14.95 26.45
N GLY A 562 -41.09 -14.93 25.97
CA GLY A 562 -40.45 -16.09 25.36
C GLY A 562 -40.96 -16.40 23.95
N ALA A 563 -41.15 -15.37 23.13
CA ALA A 563 -41.47 -15.47 21.71
C ALA A 563 -40.60 -14.50 20.88
N ASN A 564 -40.78 -14.50 19.55
CA ASN A 564 -39.98 -13.72 18.58
C ASN A 564 -38.48 -13.92 18.75
N HIS A 565 -38.04 -15.18 18.81
CA HIS A 565 -36.64 -15.52 19.02
C HIS A 565 -35.79 -15.06 17.84
N PHE A 566 -34.68 -14.41 18.15
CA PHE A 566 -33.66 -14.07 17.17
C PHE A 566 -32.89 -15.33 16.77
N ASP A 567 -32.72 -15.53 15.47
CA ASP A 567 -31.89 -16.58 14.89
C ASP A 567 -30.71 -15.94 14.16
N GLY A 568 -29.50 -16.19 14.67
CA GLY A 568 -28.28 -15.70 14.06
C GLY A 568 -27.25 -15.22 15.07
N SER A 569 -26.48 -14.20 14.72
CA SER A 569 -25.37 -13.70 15.53
C SER A 569 -25.55 -12.22 15.87
N ILE A 570 -25.23 -11.84 17.11
CA ILE A 570 -25.16 -10.44 17.56
C ILE A 570 -23.76 -10.20 18.10
N THR A 571 -23.14 -9.11 17.67
CA THR A 571 -21.89 -8.63 18.23
C THR A 571 -21.95 -7.13 18.43
N ASN A 572 -21.08 -6.66 19.32
CA ASN A 572 -20.94 -5.26 19.64
C ASN A 572 -22.25 -4.52 19.98
N PHE A 573 -23.05 -5.13 20.85
CA PHE A 573 -24.30 -4.57 21.34
C PHE A 573 -24.03 -3.44 22.34
N ARG A 574 -24.64 -2.28 22.13
CA ARG A 574 -24.53 -1.11 22.99
C ARG A 574 -25.91 -0.52 23.28
N LEU A 575 -26.17 -0.22 24.54
CA LEU A 575 -27.29 0.60 24.99
C LEU A 575 -26.73 1.91 25.54
N PHE A 576 -27.17 3.04 25.01
CA PHE A 576 -26.80 4.38 25.48
C PHE A 576 -27.96 4.99 26.24
N ASN A 577 -27.67 5.70 27.34
CA ASN A 577 -28.68 6.41 28.13
C ASN A 577 -29.05 7.80 27.57
N ARG A 578 -28.89 7.97 26.25
CA ARG A 578 -29.26 9.15 25.47
C ARG A 578 -29.59 8.78 24.03
N ALA A 579 -30.18 9.72 23.30
CA ALA A 579 -30.27 9.64 21.85
C ALA A 579 -28.94 9.99 21.19
N LEU A 580 -28.46 9.15 20.28
CA LEU A 580 -27.28 9.41 19.45
C LEU A 580 -27.63 10.29 18.25
N THR A 581 -26.68 11.07 17.79
CA THR A 581 -26.77 11.80 16.51
C THR A 581 -26.37 10.89 15.33
N SER A 582 -26.80 11.22 14.11
CA SER A 582 -26.42 10.46 12.91
C SER A 582 -24.90 10.37 12.71
N ASP A 583 -24.14 11.41 13.10
CA ASP A 583 -22.67 11.41 13.00
C ASP A 583 -22.02 10.42 13.97
N GLU A 584 -22.53 10.33 15.20
CA GLU A 584 -22.06 9.37 16.20
C GLU A 584 -22.39 7.93 15.79
N ILE A 585 -23.58 7.73 15.23
CA ILE A 585 -24.01 6.45 14.66
C ILE A 585 -23.11 6.06 13.48
N TYR A 586 -22.77 7.03 12.63
CA TYR A 586 -21.85 6.78 11.52
C TYR A 586 -20.44 6.46 12.01
N GLN A 587 -19.94 7.07 13.08
CA GLN A 587 -18.64 6.71 13.68
C GLN A 587 -18.65 5.25 14.17
N LEU A 588 -19.71 4.82 14.86
CA LEU A 588 -19.89 3.43 15.30
C LEU A 588 -19.91 2.44 14.12
N TYR A 589 -20.63 2.78 13.05
CA TYR A 589 -20.67 2.00 11.81
C TYR A 589 -19.29 1.94 11.13
N ALA A 590 -18.68 3.10 10.87
CA ALA A 590 -17.41 3.22 10.18
C ALA A 590 -16.27 2.49 10.92
N TYR A 591 -16.31 2.45 12.26
CA TYR A 591 -15.31 1.76 13.06
C TYR A 591 -15.17 0.26 12.74
N GLN A 592 -16.25 -0.42 12.35
CA GLN A 592 -16.22 -1.88 12.11
C GLN A 592 -16.74 -2.30 10.73
N LYS A 593 -17.14 -1.36 9.87
CA LYS A 593 -17.72 -1.70 8.56
C LYS A 593 -16.77 -2.53 7.69
N GLU A 594 -15.46 -2.33 7.77
CA GLU A 594 -14.46 -3.14 7.05
C GLU A 594 -14.48 -4.60 7.54
N ASP A 595 -14.46 -4.82 8.86
CA ASP A 595 -14.49 -6.15 9.49
C ASP A 595 -15.74 -6.95 9.09
N PHE A 596 -16.87 -6.24 8.88
CA PHE A 596 -18.16 -6.85 8.53
C PHE A 596 -18.50 -6.80 7.03
N GLY A 597 -17.56 -6.41 6.18
CA GLY A 597 -17.70 -6.52 4.71
C GLY A 597 -18.52 -5.41 4.04
N HIS A 598 -18.63 -4.24 4.67
CA HIS A 598 -19.42 -3.08 4.22
C HIS A 598 -18.62 -2.03 3.43
N GLY A 599 -17.51 -2.44 2.83
CA GLY A 599 -16.62 -1.60 2.02
C GLY A 599 -15.39 -1.11 2.77
N ASP A 600 -14.49 -0.45 2.04
CA ASP A 600 -13.19 0.04 2.53
C ASP A 600 -13.31 1.52 2.95
N LEU A 601 -12.54 1.97 3.94
CA LEU A 601 -12.36 3.39 4.28
C LEU A 601 -11.15 4.01 3.58
N SER A 602 -10.51 3.28 2.68
CA SER A 602 -9.33 3.74 1.96
C SER A 602 -9.63 4.76 0.87
N MET A 603 -8.67 5.65 0.68
CA MET A 603 -8.41 6.32 -0.57
C MET A 603 -7.19 5.64 -1.22
N THR A 604 -7.39 5.02 -2.37
CA THR A 604 -6.36 4.24 -3.06
C THR A 604 -5.94 4.92 -4.36
N LEU A 605 -4.65 5.13 -4.55
CA LEU A 605 -4.06 5.42 -5.85
C LEU A 605 -3.41 4.13 -6.38
N LYS A 606 -4.04 3.52 -7.38
CA LYS A 606 -3.60 2.26 -8.00
C LYS A 606 -3.60 2.37 -9.51
N ALA A 607 -2.47 2.09 -10.14
CA ALA A 607 -2.31 2.15 -11.60
C ALA A 607 -2.83 3.46 -12.24
N GLY A 608 -2.59 4.60 -11.59
CA GLY A 608 -3.04 5.92 -12.06
C GLY A 608 -4.52 6.24 -11.84
N ARG A 609 -5.22 5.43 -11.03
CA ARG A 609 -6.64 5.60 -10.70
C ARG A 609 -6.82 5.97 -9.23
N LEU A 610 -7.75 6.87 -8.94
CA LEU A 610 -8.18 7.24 -7.59
C LEU A 610 -9.43 6.45 -7.21
N GLY A 611 -9.28 5.52 -6.28
CA GLY A 611 -10.36 4.83 -5.59
C GLY A 611 -10.69 5.55 -4.28
N ILE A 612 -11.98 5.81 -4.02
CA ILE A 612 -12.48 6.22 -2.71
C ILE A 612 -13.44 5.14 -2.23
N GLY A 613 -13.14 4.53 -1.09
CA GLY A 613 -13.85 3.38 -0.55
C GLY A 613 -13.59 2.07 -1.31
N THR A 614 -12.46 2.00 -2.04
CA THR A 614 -12.04 0.78 -2.74
C THR A 614 -10.54 0.73 -2.96
N SER A 615 -9.96 -0.46 -2.76
CA SER A 615 -8.58 -0.80 -3.11
C SER A 615 -8.39 -1.19 -4.58
N GLU A 616 -9.48 -1.42 -5.32
CA GLU A 616 -9.46 -1.91 -6.71
C GLU A 616 -10.26 -0.98 -7.63
N PRO A 617 -9.78 0.26 -7.85
CA PRO A 617 -10.51 1.24 -8.66
C PRO A 617 -10.69 0.76 -10.11
N ARG A 618 -11.95 0.73 -10.56
CA ARG A 618 -12.33 0.27 -11.91
C ARG A 618 -12.35 1.37 -12.96
N ALA A 619 -12.19 2.63 -12.56
CA ALA A 619 -12.15 3.82 -13.40
C ALA A 619 -11.08 4.81 -12.89
N MET A 620 -10.77 5.87 -13.65
CA MET A 620 -9.81 6.92 -13.20
C MET A 620 -10.21 7.55 -11.86
N LEU A 621 -11.51 7.70 -11.63
CA LEU A 621 -12.12 8.03 -10.35
C LEU A 621 -13.20 6.98 -10.08
N ASP A 622 -13.00 6.10 -9.11
CA ASP A 622 -13.98 5.10 -8.66
C ASP A 622 -14.36 5.39 -7.21
N VAL A 623 -15.58 5.86 -6.99
CA VAL A 623 -16.09 6.19 -5.66
C VAL A 623 -17.15 5.15 -5.29
N ARG A 624 -16.89 4.37 -4.25
CA ARG A 624 -17.85 3.44 -3.64
C ARG A 624 -18.74 4.20 -2.64
N GLY A 625 -19.59 5.06 -3.17
CA GLY A 625 -20.52 5.89 -2.41
C GLY A 625 -21.13 7.00 -3.27
N ASP A 626 -22.04 7.79 -2.68
CA ASP A 626 -22.63 8.96 -3.35
C ASP A 626 -21.61 10.11 -3.42
N ILE A 627 -21.48 10.75 -4.58
CA ILE A 627 -20.65 11.95 -4.77
C ILE A 627 -21.52 13.19 -4.56
N PHE A 628 -21.24 13.97 -3.53
CA PHE A 628 -21.98 15.21 -3.26
C PHE A 628 -21.28 16.44 -3.88
N GLY A 629 -21.62 16.77 -5.14
CA GLY A 629 -21.17 18.00 -5.79
C GLY A 629 -22.03 19.23 -5.46
N ARG A 630 -21.44 20.43 -5.40
CA ARG A 630 -22.21 21.70 -5.36
C ARG A 630 -22.71 22.01 -6.79
N GLY A 631 -24.03 22.02 -7.00
CA GLY A 631 -24.67 22.42 -8.27
C GLY A 631 -25.58 21.34 -8.88
N ILE A 632 -24.99 20.29 -9.46
CA ILE A 632 -25.71 19.12 -9.97
C ILE A 632 -25.46 17.95 -9.01
N ILE A 633 -26.55 17.42 -8.44
CA ILE A 633 -26.49 16.33 -7.46
C ILE A 633 -26.52 14.98 -8.16
N GLN A 634 -27.39 14.82 -9.16
CA GLN A 634 -27.47 13.62 -9.99
C GLN A 634 -28.14 13.93 -11.33
N VAL A 635 -27.97 13.02 -12.28
CA VAL A 635 -28.61 13.07 -13.60
C VAL A 635 -29.23 11.70 -13.89
N GLN A 636 -30.51 11.68 -14.22
CA GLN A 636 -31.21 10.51 -14.75
C GLN A 636 -31.59 10.81 -16.20
N SER A 637 -31.37 9.87 -17.11
CA SER A 637 -31.71 10.08 -18.52
C SER A 637 -32.19 8.80 -19.16
N THR A 638 -33.18 8.91 -20.03
CA THR A 638 -33.61 7.83 -20.93
C THR A 638 -33.45 8.26 -22.38
N THR A 639 -33.10 7.30 -23.21
CA THR A 639 -32.82 7.49 -24.63
C THR A 639 -33.70 6.57 -25.45
N PHE A 640 -34.51 7.15 -26.34
CA PHE A 640 -35.31 6.42 -27.30
C PHE A 640 -34.69 6.52 -28.69
N ASN A 641 -34.06 5.43 -29.12
CA ASN A 641 -33.45 5.26 -30.46
C ASN A 641 -34.35 4.43 -31.41
N GLY A 642 -35.55 4.06 -30.96
CA GLY A 642 -36.54 3.35 -31.78
C GLY A 642 -37.42 4.32 -32.58
N THR A 643 -38.34 3.76 -33.36
CA THR A 643 -39.45 4.52 -33.97
C THR A 643 -40.74 4.21 -33.21
N ALA A 644 -41.57 5.23 -32.99
CA ALA A 644 -42.94 5.06 -32.49
C ALA A 644 -43.90 5.82 -33.40
N SER A 645 -45.15 5.36 -33.50
CA SER A 645 -46.16 6.00 -34.32
C SER A 645 -47.54 5.87 -33.70
N GLY A 646 -48.44 6.78 -34.07
CA GLY A 646 -49.84 6.64 -33.72
C GLY A 646 -50.73 7.52 -34.57
N THR A 647 -52.03 7.28 -34.45
CA THR A 647 -53.08 7.93 -35.22
C THR A 647 -54.17 8.43 -34.27
N GLY A 648 -54.58 9.70 -34.39
CA GLY A 648 -55.73 10.24 -33.65
C GLY A 648 -55.41 11.38 -32.66
N THR A 649 -56.46 11.91 -32.04
CA THR A 649 -56.45 13.15 -31.24
C THR A 649 -56.27 12.93 -29.72
N SER A 650 -56.13 11.69 -29.29
CA SER A 650 -55.88 11.32 -27.89
C SER A 650 -54.38 11.23 -27.62
N PHE A 651 -53.96 11.54 -26.40
CA PHE A 651 -52.57 11.38 -25.99
C PHE A 651 -52.19 9.90 -25.88
N ALA A 652 -51.01 9.58 -26.41
CA ALA A 652 -50.37 8.28 -26.27
C ALA A 652 -49.04 8.46 -25.52
N THR A 653 -48.82 7.66 -24.48
CA THR A 653 -47.57 7.66 -23.72
C THR A 653 -46.44 7.02 -24.52
N LEU A 654 -45.29 7.67 -24.57
CA LEU A 654 -44.06 7.14 -25.12
C LEU A 654 -43.29 6.42 -24.01
N SER A 655 -43.57 5.13 -23.81
CA SER A 655 -42.95 4.33 -22.73
C SER A 655 -41.42 4.30 -22.79
N GLY A 656 -40.82 4.40 -23.98
CA GLY A 656 -39.37 4.53 -24.17
C GLY A 656 -38.77 5.87 -23.73
N LEU A 657 -39.60 6.85 -23.35
CA LEU A 657 -39.22 8.16 -22.83
C LEU A 657 -39.84 8.39 -21.45
N THR A 658 -39.85 7.36 -20.61
CA THR A 658 -40.20 7.45 -19.19
C THR A 658 -38.93 7.25 -18.36
N THR A 659 -38.73 8.08 -17.33
CA THR A 659 -37.64 7.90 -16.36
C THR A 659 -38.00 8.54 -15.03
N SER A 660 -37.36 8.08 -13.96
CA SER A 660 -37.62 8.54 -12.60
C SER A 660 -36.36 9.06 -11.94
N ILE A 661 -36.51 9.99 -11.01
CA ILE A 661 -35.42 10.53 -10.19
C ILE A 661 -35.87 10.54 -8.73
N THR A 662 -35.02 10.04 -7.83
CA THR A 662 -35.24 10.08 -6.37
C THR A 662 -34.35 11.17 -5.80
N PRO A 663 -34.87 12.37 -5.50
CA PRO A 663 -34.08 13.49 -5.02
C PRO A 663 -33.30 13.11 -3.75
N LYS A 664 -32.01 13.46 -3.71
CA LYS A 664 -31.14 13.15 -2.58
C LYS A 664 -31.26 14.16 -1.44
N ARG A 665 -31.90 15.32 -1.67
CA ARG A 665 -32.06 16.38 -0.66
C ARG A 665 -33.46 16.98 -0.70
N THR A 666 -34.01 17.23 0.49
CA THR A 666 -35.23 18.02 0.63
C THR A 666 -34.99 19.44 0.11
N GLY A 667 -35.91 19.95 -0.70
CA GLY A 667 -35.81 21.28 -1.30
C GLY A 667 -34.95 21.35 -2.57
N SER A 668 -34.50 20.20 -3.08
CA SER A 668 -33.93 20.12 -4.43
C SER A 668 -34.91 20.60 -5.50
N LYS A 669 -34.38 20.95 -6.68
CA LYS A 669 -35.17 21.22 -7.88
C LYS A 669 -34.79 20.24 -8.97
N ILE A 670 -35.74 19.87 -9.82
CA ILE A 670 -35.46 19.00 -10.98
C ILE A 670 -35.53 19.84 -12.25
N LEU A 671 -34.40 19.97 -12.95
CA LEU A 671 -34.37 20.50 -14.30
C LEU A 671 -34.69 19.36 -15.28
N VAL A 672 -35.85 19.46 -15.92
CA VAL A 672 -36.38 18.49 -16.89
C VAL A 672 -36.08 18.99 -18.29
N LEU A 673 -35.35 18.18 -19.06
CA LEU A 673 -34.96 18.47 -20.44
C LEU A 673 -35.47 17.37 -21.36
N LEU A 674 -36.22 17.74 -22.39
CA LEU A 674 -36.69 16.84 -23.43
C LEU A 674 -36.14 17.29 -24.78
N ASN A 675 -35.54 16.35 -25.49
CA ASN A 675 -35.15 16.48 -26.88
C ASN A 675 -35.94 15.44 -27.68
N LEU A 676 -36.99 15.86 -28.38
CA LEU A 676 -37.92 14.95 -29.05
C LEU A 676 -37.89 15.18 -30.55
N PHE A 677 -37.55 14.13 -31.30
CA PHE A 677 -37.64 14.16 -32.75
C PHE A 677 -38.94 13.55 -33.22
N TRP A 678 -39.70 14.32 -33.99
CA TRP A 678 -41.01 13.92 -34.46
C TRP A 678 -41.18 14.20 -35.95
N SER A 679 -42.11 13.49 -36.58
CA SER A 679 -42.59 13.78 -37.93
C SER A 679 -44.06 13.42 -38.05
N GLY A 680 -44.71 13.86 -39.11
CA GLY A 680 -46.15 13.62 -39.31
C GLY A 680 -46.57 13.88 -40.75
N SER A 681 -47.85 13.63 -41.01
CA SER A 681 -48.48 13.95 -42.29
C SER A 681 -48.53 15.47 -42.54
N ASN A 682 -48.96 15.87 -43.74
CA ASN A 682 -49.22 17.29 -44.04
C ASN A 682 -50.20 17.89 -43.02
N ASP A 683 -49.98 19.15 -42.63
CA ASP A 683 -50.82 19.89 -41.68
C ASP A 683 -50.94 19.24 -40.27
N ALA A 684 -49.88 18.56 -39.81
CA ALA A 684 -49.86 17.96 -38.48
C ALA A 684 -49.74 19.02 -37.36
N TYR A 685 -50.65 18.95 -36.38
CA TYR A 685 -50.62 19.77 -35.16
C TYR A 685 -50.09 18.91 -34.00
N PHE A 686 -48.79 18.62 -34.03
CA PHE A 686 -48.16 17.75 -33.04
C PHE A 686 -48.03 18.46 -31.70
N GLN A 687 -48.48 17.78 -30.65
CA GLN A 687 -48.48 18.30 -29.29
C GLN A 687 -48.13 17.20 -28.32
N GLY A 688 -47.57 17.57 -27.17
CA GLY A 688 -47.28 16.60 -26.12
C GLY A 688 -47.18 17.24 -24.74
N ASN A 689 -47.23 16.37 -23.74
CA ASN A 689 -47.07 16.74 -22.34
C ASN A 689 -45.89 16.01 -21.73
N VAL A 690 -45.18 16.72 -20.86
CA VAL A 690 -44.30 16.13 -19.86
C VAL A 690 -45.08 16.04 -18.56
N LYS A 691 -45.15 14.87 -17.93
CA LYS A 691 -45.92 14.67 -16.71
C LYS A 691 -45.03 14.23 -15.57
N LYS A 692 -45.21 14.85 -14.41
CA LYS A 692 -44.65 14.46 -13.11
C LYS A 692 -45.70 13.67 -12.35
N ASP A 693 -45.46 12.40 -12.06
CA ASP A 693 -46.38 11.50 -11.35
C ASP A 693 -47.82 11.58 -11.88
N GLY A 694 -47.96 11.55 -13.21
CA GLY A 694 -49.26 11.66 -13.89
C GLY A 694 -49.82 13.09 -14.02
N THR A 695 -49.20 14.10 -13.44
CA THR A 695 -49.61 15.52 -13.53
C THR A 695 -48.83 16.27 -14.60
N VAL A 696 -49.52 16.98 -15.50
CA VAL A 696 -48.92 17.70 -16.63
C VAL A 696 -48.13 18.94 -16.17
N LEU A 697 -46.87 19.07 -16.60
CA LEU A 697 -46.01 20.23 -16.36
C LEU A 697 -46.24 21.31 -17.42
N VAL A 698 -46.96 22.38 -17.06
CA VAL A 698 -47.18 23.54 -17.94
C VAL A 698 -47.10 24.84 -17.12
N LYS A 699 -46.23 25.77 -17.52
CA LYS A 699 -46.27 27.18 -17.04
C LYS A 699 -47.20 27.99 -17.94
N GLN A 700 -48.28 28.55 -17.38
CA GLN A 700 -49.43 29.12 -18.11
C GLN A 700 -49.55 30.64 -18.03
N GLU A 701 -48.50 31.37 -17.64
CA GLU A 701 -48.57 32.81 -17.45
C GLU A 701 -48.91 33.54 -18.78
N GLY A 702 -50.05 34.26 -18.80
CA GLY A 702 -50.45 35.15 -19.91
C GLY A 702 -51.20 34.52 -21.09
N SER A 703 -51.57 33.24 -21.05
CA SER A 703 -52.28 32.59 -22.18
C SER A 703 -53.74 33.05 -22.32
N VAL A 704 -54.14 33.51 -23.51
CA VAL A 704 -55.52 33.89 -23.88
C VAL A 704 -56.10 32.99 -24.98
N GLY A 705 -57.40 32.65 -24.92
CA GLY A 705 -58.12 31.87 -25.96
C GLY A 705 -58.42 30.40 -25.62
N SER A 706 -59.01 29.67 -26.59
CA SER A 706 -59.54 28.29 -26.44
C SER A 706 -58.59 27.18 -26.94
N ALA A 707 -57.32 27.49 -27.19
CA ALA A 707 -56.34 26.51 -27.66
C ALA A 707 -55.99 25.46 -26.59
N SER A 708 -55.66 24.24 -27.02
CA SER A 708 -55.24 23.16 -26.11
C SER A 708 -53.95 23.53 -25.39
N LYS A 709 -53.96 23.44 -24.06
CA LYS A 709 -52.82 23.73 -23.18
C LYS A 709 -51.95 22.47 -23.03
N THR A 710 -50.78 22.46 -23.65
CA THR A 710 -49.85 21.31 -23.63
C THR A 710 -48.43 21.76 -23.25
N SER A 711 -47.60 20.88 -22.72
CA SER A 711 -46.22 21.22 -22.31
C SER A 711 -45.38 21.70 -23.48
N PHE A 712 -45.57 21.10 -24.65
CA PHE A 712 -44.94 21.50 -25.90
C PHE A 712 -45.88 21.28 -27.09
N GLY A 713 -45.59 21.94 -28.19
CA GLY A 713 -46.31 21.78 -29.44
C GLY A 713 -45.55 22.37 -30.62
N CYS A 714 -45.76 21.80 -31.80
CA CYS A 714 -45.15 22.25 -33.03
C CYS A 714 -46.14 22.12 -34.18
N PHE A 715 -46.01 22.99 -35.19
CA PHE A 715 -46.89 23.01 -36.35
C PHE A 715 -46.21 22.44 -37.61
N GLY A 716 -46.96 21.63 -38.34
CA GLY A 716 -46.66 21.10 -39.66
C GLY A 716 -46.87 22.12 -40.77
N SER A 717 -45.81 22.70 -41.36
CA SER A 717 -45.97 23.62 -42.51
C SER A 717 -46.74 22.97 -43.68
N TYR A 718 -47.73 23.69 -44.19
CA TYR A 718 -48.39 23.41 -45.47
C TYR A 718 -47.33 23.35 -46.59
N ASN A 719 -47.26 22.26 -47.35
CA ASN A 719 -46.46 22.08 -48.57
C ASN A 719 -44.96 21.73 -48.47
N ARG A 720 -44.45 21.24 -47.34
CA ARG A 720 -43.05 20.75 -47.27
C ARG A 720 -42.94 19.39 -46.59
N GLY A 721 -42.80 18.35 -47.42
CA GLY A 721 -42.34 16.99 -47.06
C GLY A 721 -43.20 16.24 -46.05
N ILE A 722 -43.98 15.26 -46.51
CA ILE A 722 -44.65 14.29 -45.63
C ILE A 722 -43.57 13.56 -44.81
N TYR A 723 -43.78 13.48 -43.50
CA TYR A 723 -42.88 12.86 -42.54
C TYR A 723 -41.48 13.50 -42.49
N SER A 724 -41.37 14.81 -42.74
CA SER A 724 -40.13 15.56 -42.48
C SER A 724 -39.81 15.52 -40.98
N LEU A 725 -38.62 15.03 -40.63
CA LEU A 725 -38.17 14.98 -39.25
C LEU A 725 -37.93 16.39 -38.70
N LYS A 726 -38.49 16.65 -37.53
CA LYS A 726 -38.42 17.91 -36.79
C LYS A 726 -37.97 17.64 -35.36
N ASN A 727 -37.44 18.67 -34.71
CA ASN A 727 -36.98 18.59 -33.34
C ASN A 727 -37.81 19.50 -32.43
N ILE A 728 -38.09 19.03 -31.22
CA ILE A 728 -38.66 19.79 -30.12
C ILE A 728 -37.67 19.75 -28.97
N GLY A 729 -37.14 20.91 -28.62
CA GLY A 729 -36.46 21.15 -27.35
C GLY A 729 -37.45 21.66 -26.32
N PHE A 730 -37.52 21.02 -25.17
CA PHE A 730 -38.31 21.45 -24.03
C PHE A 730 -37.44 21.47 -22.77
N SER A 731 -37.57 22.53 -21.97
CA SER A 731 -36.87 22.70 -20.71
C SER A 731 -37.84 23.21 -19.65
N TYR A 732 -37.88 22.57 -18.50
CA TYR A 732 -38.74 22.96 -17.39
C TYR A 732 -38.01 22.79 -16.06
N LEU A 733 -38.02 23.83 -15.23
CA LEU A 733 -37.55 23.73 -13.85
C LEU A 733 -38.73 23.39 -12.96
N ASP A 734 -38.76 22.17 -12.45
CA ASP A 734 -39.67 21.77 -11.39
C ASP A 734 -39.11 22.24 -10.03
N ASP A 735 -39.75 23.28 -9.51
CA ASP A 735 -39.41 24.01 -8.28
C ASP A 735 -40.47 23.83 -7.18
N THR A 736 -41.40 22.89 -7.36
CA THR A 736 -42.47 22.60 -6.39
C THR A 736 -41.97 21.73 -5.24
N ASN A 737 -41.76 22.31 -4.05
CA ASN A 737 -41.32 21.65 -2.79
C ASN A 737 -41.06 20.15 -2.90
N ILE A 738 -39.90 19.80 -3.43
CA ILE A 738 -39.54 18.42 -3.76
C ILE A 738 -39.01 17.75 -2.49
N GLY A 739 -39.71 16.69 -2.06
CA GLY A 739 -39.23 15.78 -1.02
C GLY A 739 -38.19 14.79 -1.54
N THR A 740 -37.85 13.78 -0.76
CA THR A 740 -36.87 12.74 -1.12
C THR A 740 -37.51 11.47 -1.70
N GLU A 741 -38.82 11.50 -2.00
CA GLU A 741 -39.54 10.40 -2.62
C GLU A 741 -39.22 10.26 -4.12
N PRO A 742 -39.27 9.05 -4.70
CA PRO A 742 -39.12 8.87 -6.15
C PRO A 742 -40.18 9.65 -6.94
N ILE A 743 -39.74 10.33 -8.01
CA ILE A 743 -40.61 11.09 -8.91
C ILE A 743 -40.49 10.51 -10.31
N GLU A 744 -41.61 10.12 -10.91
CA GLU A 744 -41.67 9.63 -12.29
C GLU A 744 -41.98 10.77 -13.27
N TYR A 745 -41.21 10.83 -14.36
CA TYR A 745 -41.47 11.71 -15.49
C TYR A 745 -41.80 10.90 -16.74
N THR A 746 -42.97 11.19 -17.33
CA THR A 746 -43.46 10.53 -18.56
C THR A 746 -43.71 11.53 -19.67
N ILE A 747 -43.56 11.07 -20.92
CA ILE A 747 -43.90 11.84 -22.13
C ILE A 747 -45.14 11.24 -22.78
N GLU A 748 -46.12 12.08 -23.10
CA GLU A 748 -47.25 11.70 -23.95
C GLU A 748 -47.37 12.65 -25.14
N VAL A 749 -47.79 12.12 -26.29
CA VAL A 749 -47.86 12.86 -27.55
C VAL A 749 -49.16 12.57 -28.29
N ARG A 750 -49.55 13.49 -29.17
CA ARG A 750 -50.69 13.34 -30.09
C ARG A 750 -50.56 14.28 -31.29
N ASN A 751 -51.46 14.10 -32.26
CA ASN A 751 -51.73 15.08 -33.29
C ASN A 751 -53.15 15.66 -33.12
N ARG A 752 -53.29 16.98 -33.04
CA ARG A 752 -54.57 17.66 -32.71
C ARG A 752 -55.54 17.83 -33.89
N ALA A 753 -55.13 17.61 -35.14
CA ALA A 753 -55.90 18.01 -36.34
C ALA A 753 -57.42 17.68 -36.26
N LEU A 754 -58.26 18.68 -36.54
CA LEU A 754 -59.72 18.65 -36.31
C LEU A 754 -60.55 18.41 -37.59
N THR A 755 -59.93 18.35 -38.77
CA THR A 755 -60.65 18.22 -40.05
C THR A 755 -59.93 17.30 -41.05
N ALA A 756 -60.68 16.32 -41.56
CA ALA A 756 -60.38 15.32 -42.60
C ALA A 756 -59.45 14.14 -42.20
N ALA A 757 -59.93 12.94 -42.55
CA ALA A 757 -59.47 11.63 -42.09
C ALA A 757 -58.05 11.17 -42.47
N ASN A 758 -57.22 12.04 -43.07
CA ASN A 758 -55.94 11.64 -43.68
C ASN A 758 -54.70 12.37 -43.13
N TYR A 759 -54.82 13.15 -42.03
CA TYR A 759 -53.74 14.02 -41.52
C TYR A 759 -53.45 13.90 -40.00
N ASN A 760 -53.82 12.77 -39.38
CA ASN A 760 -53.78 12.60 -37.92
C ASN A 760 -52.60 11.76 -37.40
N ASP A 761 -51.66 11.43 -38.28
CA ASP A 761 -50.57 10.53 -37.95
C ASP A 761 -49.40 11.32 -37.37
N TRP A 762 -48.72 10.70 -36.43
CA TRP A 762 -47.47 11.20 -35.87
C TRP A 762 -46.47 10.06 -35.75
N TRP A 763 -45.20 10.40 -35.85
CA TRP A 763 -44.08 9.48 -35.74
C TRP A 763 -42.97 10.10 -34.89
N ILE A 764 -42.25 9.26 -34.17
CA ILE A 764 -41.07 9.63 -33.36
C ILE A 764 -39.83 9.02 -34.02
N ASN A 765 -38.77 9.82 -34.16
CA ASN A 765 -37.51 9.45 -34.83
C ASN A 765 -37.65 8.89 -36.26
N TYR A 766 -38.81 9.04 -36.90
CA TYR A 766 -39.07 8.54 -38.25
C TYR A 766 -38.75 9.60 -39.30
N THR A 767 -38.03 9.19 -40.34
CA THR A 767 -37.62 10.06 -41.46
C THR A 767 -38.53 9.91 -42.65
N SER A 768 -38.53 10.92 -43.52
CA SER A 768 -39.47 11.02 -44.63
C SER A 768 -39.51 9.78 -45.53
N SER A 769 -40.72 9.46 -46.01
CA SER A 769 -40.95 8.44 -47.03
C SER A 769 -40.83 8.95 -48.47
N THR A 770 -40.43 10.22 -48.65
CA THR A 770 -40.28 10.84 -49.98
C THR A 770 -38.84 10.74 -50.48
N ASN A 771 -38.67 10.60 -51.80
CA ASN A 771 -37.35 10.52 -52.43
C ASN A 771 -36.57 11.84 -52.39
N ASP A 772 -37.26 12.96 -52.13
CA ASP A 772 -36.68 14.31 -52.15
C ASP A 772 -36.27 14.79 -50.75
N ALA A 773 -36.37 13.95 -49.72
CA ALA A 773 -36.10 14.32 -48.33
C ALA A 773 -34.84 13.64 -47.76
N ASN A 774 -34.12 14.38 -46.92
CA ASN A 774 -32.96 13.86 -46.20
C ASN A 774 -33.38 12.76 -45.20
N ARG A 775 -32.76 11.58 -45.30
CA ARG A 775 -32.92 10.47 -44.35
C ARG A 775 -32.00 10.69 -43.15
N LEU A 776 -32.51 11.35 -42.12
CA LEU A 776 -31.77 11.74 -40.91
C LEU A 776 -31.99 10.75 -39.75
N THR A 777 -30.98 10.02 -39.31
CA THR A 777 -31.11 9.24 -38.05
C THR A 777 -31.25 10.19 -36.86
N ALA A 778 -32.23 9.95 -35.99
CA ALA A 778 -32.44 10.78 -34.81
C ALA A 778 -32.74 9.96 -33.56
N VAL A 779 -32.39 10.56 -32.42
CA VAL A 779 -32.47 9.95 -31.10
C VAL A 779 -33.15 10.94 -30.18
N SER A 780 -34.25 10.52 -29.56
CA SER A 780 -34.99 11.33 -28.61
C SER A 780 -34.52 11.03 -27.18
N THR A 781 -34.47 12.03 -26.31
CA THR A 781 -34.02 11.86 -24.92
C THR A 781 -34.89 12.64 -23.94
N LEU A 782 -35.10 12.07 -22.76
CA LEU A 782 -35.62 12.77 -21.59
C LEU A 782 -34.56 12.71 -20.49
N THR A 783 -34.13 13.87 -20.00
CA THR A 783 -33.08 14.02 -18.99
C THR A 783 -33.60 14.81 -17.81
N LEU A 784 -33.42 14.28 -16.61
CA LEU A 784 -33.74 14.87 -15.32
C LEU A 784 -32.44 15.18 -14.60
N ILE A 785 -32.29 16.42 -14.14
CA ILE A 785 -31.10 16.87 -13.42
C ILE A 785 -31.55 17.38 -12.06
N GLU A 786 -31.14 16.70 -10.98
CA GLU A 786 -31.33 17.25 -9.64
C GLU A 786 -30.30 18.35 -9.40
N ILE A 787 -30.78 19.53 -9.08
CA ILE A 787 -29.94 20.69 -8.75
C ILE A 787 -30.28 21.23 -7.37
N GLN A 788 -29.24 21.72 -6.69
CA GLN A 788 -29.38 22.49 -5.46
C GLN A 788 -28.95 23.93 -5.75
N GLN A 789 -29.86 24.87 -5.48
CA GLN A 789 -29.53 26.30 -5.47
C GLN A 789 -29.20 26.75 -4.06
#